data_AF-A0AAV7DQN6-F1
#
_entry.id   AF-A0AAV7DQN6-F1
#
_cell.length_a   1.000
_cell.length_b   1.000
_cell.length_c   1.000
_cell.angle_alpha   90.00
_cell.angle_beta   90.00
_cell.angle_gamma   90.00
#
_symmetry.space_group_name_H-M   'P 1'
#
loop_
_entity.id
_entity.type
_entity.pdbx_description
1 polymer ?
#
loop_
_entity_poly.entity_id
_entity_poly.type
_entity_poly.pdbx_seq_one_letter_code
_entity_poly.pdbx_strand_id
1 'polypeptide(L)'
;MGMAYILDSMDKGSNLIDRSRSTKVLSSGVASDPKDRSGPPIPTGENRPFDRGILKLRRLGLIKLLNIGNKQYRLLQSNKYVPCEIYLAGLFVCVVRKEEDSMIIRSPEPEVKIMVDRDPVKTSFEEWAKPGHFSRTIAKGPDTTTWIWNLHADAHDFDSHTSDLEEISRKVFSAHFGQLSIIFLWLSGIVNAFAGWFHYHKAAPKLAWFQDVESMLNHHLAGLLGLGSLSWAGHQVHVSLPINQFLDAGVDPKEIPLPHEFILNRDLLAQLYPSFAEGATPFFTLNWSKYAEFLTFRGGLDPVTGGLWLTDIAHHHLAIAILFLIAGHMYRTNWGIGHSLKDILEAHKGPFTGQGHKGLYEILTTSWHAQLSLNLAMLGSSTIVVAHHMYSMPPYPYLATDYGTQLSLFTHHMWIGGFLIVGAAAHAAILWHRDAIISHLNWACIFLGFHSFGLYIHNDTMSALGRPQDMFSDTAIQLQPIFAQWVQNTHALAPSATAPGATTSTSLTWGSRLIPDKANLGFRFPCDGPGRGGHAKYPPGIIWKMQSDVWGSISDQGVSSTTINGWLRDFLWAQASQEDLKGIMALRFPRFSQGLAQDPTTRRIWFGIATAHDFESHDDITEERLYQNIFASHFGQLAIIFLWTSGNLFHVAWQGNFESWVQDPLHVRPIAHAIWDPHFGQPAVEAFTRGGALGPVNIAYSGVYQWWYTIGLRTNEDLYTGALFLLFLSAISLIAGWLHLQPKWKPSVSWFKNAESRLNHHLSGLFGVSSLAWTGHLVHVAIPGSRGQYVRWNNFLDVLPYPQGLGPLFTGQWNLYAQNPDSSSHLFGTSEGAGTSILTLLGGFHPQTQSLWLTDIAHHHLAIAFIFLVAGHMYRTNFGIGHSMKDLLEAHIPPGGRLGRGHKGLYDTINNSLHFQLGLALASLGVITSLVAQHMYSLPAYAFIAQDFTTQAALYTHHQYIAGFIMTGAFAHGAIFFIRDYNPEQNEDNVLARMLDHKEAIISHLSWASLFLGFHTLGLYVHNDVMLAFGTPEKQILIEPIFAQWVQSAHGKTSYGFDVLLSSTNGPAFNAGRSIWLPGWLNAVNENSNSLFLTIGPGDFLVHHAIALGLHTTTLILVKGALDARGSKLMPDKKRISVIVSLVMARDEVDGLLFIGIGSTSRYGKELIETLAWAHERTPLANLIRWRDKPVALSIVQARLVGLAHFSVGYIFTYAAFLIASTSGKFG
;
A
#
# COMPACT_ATOMS: atom_id res chain seq x y z
N MET A 1 -10.00 -12.33 5.37
CA MET A 1 -11.43 -12.20 4.99
C MET A 1 -11.48 -11.71 3.54
N GLY A 2 -12.31 -12.26 2.65
CA GLY A 2 -12.29 -11.87 1.23
C GLY A 2 -13.02 -12.74 0.21
N MET A 3 -13.87 -13.69 0.64
CA MET A 3 -14.52 -14.65 -0.27
C MET A 3 -15.99 -14.93 0.13
N ALA A 4 -16.69 -13.93 0.66
CA ALA A 4 -18.03 -14.06 1.25
C ALA A 4 -19.06 -13.01 0.74
N TYR A 5 -18.77 -12.34 -0.39
CA TYR A 5 -19.65 -11.28 -0.94
C TYR A 5 -20.00 -11.49 -2.43
N ILE A 6 -19.95 -12.74 -2.90
CA ILE A 6 -20.21 -13.13 -4.30
C ILE A 6 -21.28 -14.23 -4.42
N LEU A 7 -21.72 -14.85 -3.30
CA LEU A 7 -22.62 -16.01 -3.31
C LEU A 7 -24.09 -15.70 -2.95
N ASP A 8 -24.45 -14.47 -2.58
CA ASP A 8 -25.83 -14.07 -2.22
C ASP A 8 -26.65 -13.50 -3.40
N SER A 9 -26.33 -13.91 -4.64
CA SER A 9 -26.99 -13.41 -5.85
C SER A 9 -27.22 -14.48 -6.93
N MET A 10 -27.29 -15.76 -6.54
CA MET A 10 -27.45 -16.88 -7.47
C MET A 10 -28.53 -17.92 -7.11
N ASP A 11 -29.34 -17.71 -6.06
CA ASP A 11 -30.33 -18.71 -5.61
C ASP A 11 -31.79 -18.19 -5.54
N LYS A 12 -32.26 -17.51 -6.59
CA LYS A 12 -33.70 -17.28 -6.86
C LYS A 12 -33.97 -17.25 -8.37
N GLY A 13 -34.59 -18.28 -8.94
CA GLY A 13 -35.16 -18.16 -10.29
C GLY A 13 -35.28 -19.39 -11.21
N SER A 14 -35.12 -20.63 -10.73
CA SER A 14 -35.37 -21.82 -11.57
C SER A 14 -36.83 -22.31 -11.46
N ASN A 15 -37.67 -22.04 -12.47
CA ASN A 15 -38.78 -22.91 -12.95
C ASN A 15 -39.65 -22.24 -14.04
N LEU A 16 -40.43 -23.06 -14.76
CA LEU A 16 -41.37 -22.72 -15.86
C LEU A 16 -40.67 -22.21 -17.16
N ILE A 17 -40.36 -23.05 -18.17
CA ILE A 17 -41.15 -23.98 -19.02
C ILE A 17 -41.86 -23.29 -20.20
N ASP A 18 -41.26 -23.51 -21.38
CA ASP A 18 -41.82 -23.67 -22.75
C ASP A 18 -43.05 -22.85 -23.20
N ARG A 19 -42.84 -22.06 -24.28
CA ARG A 19 -43.68 -22.19 -25.49
C ARG A 19 -42.95 -21.78 -26.77
N SER A 20 -43.18 -22.55 -27.83
CA SER A 20 -42.57 -22.40 -29.17
C SER A 20 -43.42 -21.56 -30.15
N ARG A 21 -42.88 -21.37 -31.38
CA ARG A 21 -43.42 -20.67 -32.59
C ARG A 21 -43.04 -19.18 -32.72
N SER A 22 -42.79 -18.63 -33.93
CA SER A 22 -42.54 -19.26 -35.24
C SER A 22 -41.90 -18.31 -36.28
N THR A 23 -41.08 -18.90 -37.15
CA THR A 23 -40.52 -18.42 -38.43
C THR A 23 -41.23 -17.29 -39.21
N LYS A 24 -40.42 -16.29 -39.59
CA LYS A 24 -40.28 -15.68 -40.94
C LYS A 24 -38.83 -15.16 -41.01
N VAL A 25 -37.92 -15.52 -41.90
CA VAL A 25 -37.99 -15.92 -43.33
C VAL A 25 -38.50 -14.79 -44.22
N LEU A 26 -37.54 -14.02 -44.74
CA LEU A 26 -37.49 -13.53 -46.12
C LEU A 26 -36.02 -13.46 -46.54
N SER A 27 -35.72 -13.80 -47.80
CA SER A 27 -34.36 -13.91 -48.34
C SER A 27 -34.35 -13.64 -49.85
N SER A 28 -33.15 -13.69 -50.45
CA SER A 28 -32.84 -13.51 -51.89
C SER A 28 -32.77 -12.07 -52.41
N GLY A 29 -31.85 -11.84 -53.36
CA GLY A 29 -31.50 -10.53 -53.91
C GLY A 29 -30.02 -10.41 -54.30
N VAL A 30 -29.51 -11.30 -55.16
CA VAL A 30 -28.08 -11.39 -55.56
C VAL A 30 -27.93 -11.18 -57.07
N ALA A 31 -27.17 -10.14 -57.48
CA ALA A 31 -26.44 -9.96 -58.75
C ALA A 31 -25.97 -8.49 -58.92
N SER A 32 -24.93 -8.11 -59.67
CA SER A 32 -23.65 -8.78 -60.01
C SER A 32 -22.68 -7.83 -60.75
N ASP A 33 -21.51 -7.56 -60.15
CA ASP A 33 -20.21 -7.27 -60.84
C ASP A 33 -20.08 -5.92 -61.66
N PRO A 34 -18.94 -5.57 -62.32
CA PRO A 34 -18.05 -4.53 -61.73
C PRO A 34 -17.48 -3.45 -62.70
N LYS A 35 -16.74 -2.46 -62.16
CA LYS A 35 -15.49 -1.89 -62.76
C LYS A 35 -14.72 -0.90 -61.88
N ASP A 36 -13.43 -0.76 -62.23
CA ASP A 36 -12.34 0.18 -61.85
C ASP A 36 -12.44 1.07 -60.58
N ARG A 37 -11.45 1.13 -59.67
CA ARG A 37 -9.97 1.28 -59.78
C ARG A 37 -9.44 2.64 -60.27
N SER A 38 -9.21 3.58 -59.34
CA SER A 38 -7.91 4.27 -59.20
C SER A 38 -7.86 5.18 -57.97
N GLY A 39 -6.88 4.98 -57.08
CA GLY A 39 -6.53 5.91 -56.00
C GLY A 39 -5.02 5.82 -55.70
N PRO A 40 -4.24 6.92 -55.81
CA PRO A 40 -2.78 6.87 -55.62
C PRO A 40 -2.37 6.89 -54.13
N PRO A 41 -1.22 6.29 -53.77
CA PRO A 41 -0.83 6.06 -52.38
C PRO A 41 0.10 7.13 -51.76
N ILE A 42 0.28 7.02 -50.45
CA ILE A 42 1.29 7.73 -49.64
C ILE A 42 2.71 7.22 -49.97
N PRO A 43 3.72 8.10 -50.10
CA PRO A 43 5.13 7.75 -49.99
C PRO A 43 5.73 8.18 -48.64
N THR A 44 6.35 7.23 -47.94
CA THR A 44 7.28 7.49 -46.82
C THR A 44 8.64 7.97 -47.35
N GLY A 45 9.33 8.87 -46.65
CA GLY A 45 10.70 9.25 -46.99
C GLY A 45 11.36 10.16 -45.96
N GLU A 46 12.59 9.82 -45.57
CA GLU A 46 13.40 10.60 -44.63
C GLU A 46 14.15 11.74 -45.35
N ASN A 47 14.41 12.85 -44.64
CA ASN A 47 15.75 13.44 -44.44
C ASN A 47 15.67 14.81 -43.73
N ARG A 48 16.67 15.12 -42.90
CA ARG A 48 16.98 16.49 -42.42
C ARG A 48 18.29 16.96 -43.07
N PRO A 49 18.52 18.28 -43.18
CA PRO A 49 19.58 18.84 -42.34
C PRO A 49 19.30 20.25 -41.78
N PHE A 50 20.25 20.77 -41.00
CA PHE A 50 20.23 22.03 -40.25
C PHE A 50 20.63 23.28 -41.09
N ASP A 51 20.29 24.46 -40.54
CA ASP A 51 20.93 25.78 -40.66
C ASP A 51 21.39 26.35 -42.01
N ARG A 52 20.74 27.47 -42.41
CA ARG A 52 21.33 28.85 -42.53
C ARG A 52 20.33 29.80 -43.23
N GLY A 53 20.33 31.10 -42.88
CA GLY A 53 19.44 32.05 -43.59
C GLY A 53 19.38 33.53 -43.16
N ILE A 54 20.35 34.06 -42.38
CA ILE A 54 20.30 35.49 -41.99
C ILE A 54 20.67 36.43 -43.17
N LEU A 55 19.90 37.53 -43.29
CA LEU A 55 20.11 38.71 -44.15
C LEU A 55 19.99 38.57 -45.69
N LYS A 56 18.78 38.84 -46.21
CA LYS A 56 18.46 39.71 -47.38
C LYS A 56 16.93 39.81 -47.46
N LEU A 57 16.28 40.97 -47.64
CA LEU A 57 16.73 42.25 -48.20
C LEU A 57 16.42 43.47 -47.32
N ARG A 58 17.40 44.37 -47.16
CA ARG A 58 17.15 45.80 -46.93
C ARG A 58 16.75 46.44 -48.26
N ARG A 59 15.48 46.83 -48.41
CA ARG A 59 14.87 47.80 -49.36
C ARG A 59 13.38 47.80 -48.96
N LEU A 60 12.76 48.86 -48.45
CA LEU A 60 12.99 50.30 -48.65
C LEU A 60 13.56 50.99 -47.40
N GLY A 61 14.21 52.14 -47.58
CA GLY A 61 14.70 52.95 -46.46
C GLY A 61 14.74 54.43 -46.80
N LEU A 62 14.34 55.26 -45.83
CA LEU A 62 14.60 56.69 -45.77
C LEU A 62 14.74 57.11 -44.29
N ILE A 63 15.46 58.19 -44.03
CA ILE A 63 16.16 58.44 -42.75
C ILE A 63 15.94 59.88 -42.28
N LYS A 64 15.69 60.07 -40.96
CA LYS A 64 16.07 61.21 -40.07
C LYS A 64 15.06 61.34 -38.91
N LEU A 65 15.33 62.01 -37.79
CA LEU A 65 16.51 62.07 -36.89
C LEU A 65 16.05 62.82 -35.61
N LEU A 66 16.60 62.44 -34.47
CA LEU A 66 16.46 62.96 -33.09
C LEU A 66 15.94 64.40 -32.79
N ASN A 67 15.33 64.48 -31.58
CA ASN A 67 15.49 65.51 -30.52
C ASN A 67 14.47 66.66 -30.31
N ILE A 68 13.95 66.67 -29.06
CA ILE A 68 13.74 67.81 -28.13
C ILE A 68 12.74 68.93 -28.52
N GLY A 69 11.74 69.16 -27.64
CA GLY A 69 10.89 70.37 -27.65
C GLY A 69 9.80 70.31 -26.58
N ASN A 70 9.73 71.30 -25.68
CA ASN A 70 8.90 71.25 -24.45
C ASN A 70 7.77 72.30 -24.44
N LYS A 71 6.70 72.04 -23.66
CA LYS A 71 5.67 72.96 -23.11
C LYS A 71 4.55 73.62 -23.98
N GLN A 72 3.31 73.12 -23.74
CA GLN A 72 2.26 73.74 -22.87
C GLN A 72 1.36 74.94 -23.36
N TYR A 73 0.10 74.96 -22.86
CA TYR A 73 -0.95 76.03 -22.90
C TYR A 73 -1.67 76.30 -24.27
N ARG A 74 -2.98 76.64 -24.36
CA ARG A 74 -4.19 76.43 -23.50
C ARG A 74 -5.48 76.94 -24.22
N LEU A 75 -6.68 76.44 -23.86
CA LEU A 75 -8.03 77.07 -24.05
C LEU A 75 -8.52 77.22 -25.53
N LEU A 76 -9.81 77.31 -25.92
CA LEU A 76 -11.19 77.16 -25.35
C LEU A 76 -12.14 76.86 -26.58
N GLN A 77 -13.49 76.82 -26.61
CA GLN A 77 -14.58 77.17 -25.68
C GLN A 77 -15.90 76.39 -25.94
N SER A 78 -16.51 75.79 -24.90
CA SER A 78 -17.99 75.58 -24.76
C SER A 78 -18.73 74.64 -25.76
N ASN A 79 -20.02 74.28 -25.63
CA ASN A 79 -21.07 74.68 -24.66
C ASN A 79 -22.21 73.62 -24.56
N LYS A 80 -22.82 73.39 -23.38
CA LYS A 80 -24.25 73.00 -23.19
C LYS A 80 -24.70 72.92 -21.71
N TYR A 81 -26.02 72.94 -21.50
CA TYR A 81 -26.75 73.12 -20.22
C TYR A 81 -27.79 71.99 -20.01
N VAL A 82 -28.24 71.52 -18.81
CA VAL A 82 -28.25 72.01 -17.39
C VAL A 82 -29.46 72.95 -17.06
N PRO A 83 -30.28 72.75 -16.00
CA PRO A 83 -30.49 71.60 -15.08
C PRO A 83 -31.99 71.27 -14.73
N CYS A 84 -32.21 70.47 -13.67
CA CYS A 84 -33.41 70.40 -12.77
C CYS A 84 -34.73 69.75 -13.28
N GLU A 85 -35.59 69.08 -12.45
CA GLU A 85 -35.46 68.58 -11.06
C GLU A 85 -36.49 67.45 -10.69
N ILE A 86 -36.36 66.90 -9.47
CA ILE A 86 -37.16 65.94 -8.62
C ILE A 86 -38.71 65.83 -8.84
N TYR A 87 -39.48 64.80 -8.41
CA TYR A 87 -39.43 63.94 -7.19
C TYR A 87 -40.31 62.63 -7.25
N LEU A 88 -39.98 61.64 -6.40
CA LEU A 88 -40.84 60.69 -5.63
C LEU A 88 -41.63 59.48 -6.25
N ALA A 89 -41.46 58.34 -5.54
CA ALA A 89 -42.43 57.26 -5.20
C ALA A 89 -42.86 56.17 -6.20
N GLY A 90 -43.01 54.93 -5.69
CA GLY A 90 -43.85 53.86 -6.27
C GLY A 90 -43.24 52.44 -6.31
N LEU A 91 -43.82 51.48 -5.59
CA LEU A 91 -43.76 50.05 -5.97
C LEU A 91 -44.60 49.85 -7.24
N PHE A 92 -44.12 49.09 -8.23
CA PHE A 92 -45.00 48.17 -9.00
C PHE A 92 -44.21 47.12 -9.80
N VAL A 93 -44.87 45.99 -10.07
CA VAL A 93 -44.36 44.91 -10.93
C VAL A 93 -44.66 45.21 -12.41
N CYS A 94 -43.66 45.08 -13.28
CA CYS A 94 -43.80 44.92 -14.74
C CYS A 94 -42.99 43.69 -15.15
N VAL A 95 -43.60 42.56 -15.55
CA VAL A 95 -44.30 42.32 -16.83
C VAL A 95 -43.33 42.40 -18.01
N VAL A 96 -42.93 41.21 -18.49
CA VAL A 96 -42.10 41.01 -19.68
C VAL A 96 -42.80 41.55 -20.93
N ARG A 97 -42.09 42.31 -21.76
CA ARG A 97 -42.48 42.54 -23.16
C ARG A 97 -41.66 41.65 -24.09
N LYS A 98 -42.30 41.25 -25.19
CA LYS A 98 -41.83 40.25 -26.14
C LYS A 98 -41.23 40.96 -27.35
N GLU A 99 -40.00 40.63 -27.70
CA GLU A 99 -39.52 40.77 -29.07
C GLU A 99 -39.41 39.36 -29.68
N GLU A 100 -39.82 39.24 -30.93
CA GLU A 100 -39.78 38.01 -31.71
C GLU A 100 -38.66 38.16 -32.74
N ASP A 101 -37.73 37.22 -32.77
CA ASP A 101 -36.76 37.13 -33.86
C ASP A 101 -36.63 35.70 -34.38
N SER A 102 -36.32 35.59 -35.67
CA SER A 102 -36.82 34.48 -36.49
C SER A 102 -35.93 33.23 -36.56
N MET A 103 -36.57 32.06 -36.74
CA MET A 103 -35.92 30.76 -36.83
C MET A 103 -34.95 30.65 -38.02
N ILE A 104 -33.81 30.01 -37.82
CA ILE A 104 -33.10 29.27 -38.87
C ILE A 104 -33.20 27.79 -38.56
N ILE A 105 -33.85 27.03 -39.45
CA ILE A 105 -34.10 25.59 -39.28
C ILE A 105 -32.82 24.80 -39.59
N ARG A 106 -32.43 23.90 -38.68
CA ARG A 106 -31.64 22.72 -39.00
C ARG A 106 -32.51 21.47 -38.86
N SER A 107 -32.27 20.47 -39.70
CA SER A 107 -33.00 19.21 -39.70
C SER A 107 -32.76 18.40 -38.43
N PRO A 108 -33.79 17.77 -37.82
CA PRO A 108 -33.61 16.86 -36.70
C PRO A 108 -32.99 15.53 -37.16
N GLU A 109 -32.10 14.99 -36.32
CA GLU A 109 -31.73 13.57 -36.35
C GLU A 109 -32.86 12.72 -35.72
N PRO A 110 -33.01 11.43 -36.07
CA PRO A 110 -34.22 10.67 -35.73
C PRO A 110 -34.34 10.34 -34.23
N GLU A 111 -35.47 10.72 -33.63
CA GLU A 111 -35.82 10.37 -32.25
C GLU A 111 -35.90 8.85 -32.03
N VAL A 112 -35.16 8.35 -31.04
CA VAL A 112 -35.42 7.01 -30.47
C VAL A 112 -36.59 7.12 -29.51
N LYS A 113 -37.80 6.74 -29.96
CA LYS A 113 -38.99 6.69 -29.11
C LYS A 113 -38.89 5.62 -28.03
N ILE A 114 -38.48 6.03 -26.83
CA ILE A 114 -38.69 5.25 -25.60
C ILE A 114 -40.18 5.33 -25.24
N MET A 115 -40.90 4.21 -25.36
CA MET A 115 -42.26 4.11 -24.83
C MET A 115 -42.20 3.96 -23.30
N VAL A 116 -42.36 5.06 -22.58
CA VAL A 116 -42.66 5.02 -21.14
C VAL A 116 -44.13 4.64 -20.95
N ASP A 117 -44.37 3.54 -20.26
CA ASP A 117 -45.71 2.99 -20.04
C ASP A 117 -46.48 3.87 -19.03
N ARG A 118 -47.46 4.63 -19.53
CA ARG A 118 -48.24 5.58 -18.72
C ARG A 118 -49.44 4.90 -18.07
N ASP A 119 -49.16 4.11 -17.04
CA ASP A 119 -50.17 3.62 -16.09
C ASP A 119 -50.39 4.65 -14.96
N PRO A 120 -51.52 5.38 -14.91
CA PRO A 120 -51.73 6.46 -13.96
C PRO A 120 -52.04 5.93 -12.56
N VAL A 121 -51.04 5.96 -11.68
CA VAL A 121 -51.18 5.62 -10.25
C VAL A 121 -52.30 6.47 -9.62
N LYS A 122 -53.28 5.81 -8.99
CA LYS A 122 -54.39 6.49 -8.31
C LYS A 122 -53.89 7.25 -7.09
N THR A 123 -54.25 8.52 -6.99
CA THR A 123 -53.88 9.41 -5.89
C THR A 123 -55.05 9.65 -4.92
N SER A 124 -54.72 9.75 -3.64
CA SER A 124 -55.59 10.22 -2.55
C SER A 124 -54.71 10.79 -1.43
N PHE A 125 -55.30 11.51 -0.46
CA PHE A 125 -54.53 11.99 0.69
C PHE A 125 -53.97 10.85 1.57
N GLU A 126 -54.65 9.71 1.66
CA GLU A 126 -54.15 8.52 2.37
C GLU A 126 -53.02 7.81 1.61
N GLU A 127 -53.01 7.88 0.27
CA GLU A 127 -51.90 7.35 -0.53
C GLU A 127 -50.68 8.28 -0.50
N TRP A 128 -50.88 9.61 -0.54
CA TRP A 128 -49.80 10.59 -0.40
C TRP A 128 -49.13 10.58 0.98
N ALA A 129 -49.82 10.10 2.02
CA ALA A 129 -49.24 9.90 3.35
C ALA A 129 -48.27 8.71 3.45
N LYS A 130 -48.16 7.87 2.41
CA LYS A 130 -47.30 6.68 2.41
C LYS A 130 -45.91 7.00 1.83
N PRO A 131 -44.82 6.82 2.61
CA PRO A 131 -43.47 7.00 2.09
C PRO A 131 -43.18 6.11 0.88
N GLY A 132 -42.60 6.69 -0.17
CA GLY A 132 -42.25 5.96 -1.39
C GLY A 132 -43.40 5.67 -2.36
N HIS A 133 -44.62 6.19 -2.15
CA HIS A 133 -45.78 5.97 -3.06
C HIS A 133 -45.46 6.17 -4.55
N PHE A 134 -44.58 7.12 -4.89
CA PHE A 134 -44.19 7.44 -6.27
C PHE A 134 -43.07 6.55 -6.86
N SER A 135 -42.37 5.75 -6.04
CA SER A 135 -41.22 4.94 -6.45
C SER A 135 -41.41 3.48 -6.06
N ARG A 136 -41.63 2.59 -7.05
CA ARG A 136 -41.86 1.14 -6.85
C ARG A 136 -40.73 0.41 -6.09
N THR A 137 -39.55 1.02 -6.01
CA THR A 137 -38.41 0.51 -5.24
C THR A 137 -38.52 0.88 -3.76
N ILE A 138 -38.97 2.10 -3.45
CA ILE A 138 -39.04 2.66 -2.09
C ILE A 138 -40.35 2.28 -1.39
N ALA A 139 -41.45 2.09 -2.14
CA ALA A 139 -42.74 1.60 -1.66
C ALA A 139 -42.70 0.23 -0.94
N LYS A 140 -41.55 -0.45 -0.91
CA LYS A 140 -41.31 -1.71 -0.17
C LYS A 140 -41.14 -1.52 1.34
N GLY A 141 -40.80 -0.31 1.79
CA GLY A 141 -40.66 0.03 3.21
C GLY A 141 -39.24 -0.07 3.80
N PRO A 142 -39.06 0.38 5.05
CA PRO A 142 -37.76 0.63 5.68
C PRO A 142 -37.11 -0.63 6.27
N ASP A 143 -36.62 -1.54 5.43
CA ASP A 143 -35.87 -2.73 5.89
C ASP A 143 -34.45 -2.41 6.40
N THR A 144 -33.87 -1.27 6.01
CA THR A 144 -32.53 -0.82 6.44
C THR A 144 -32.43 0.70 6.55
N THR A 145 -31.39 1.21 7.23
CA THR A 145 -31.07 2.65 7.23
C THR A 145 -30.77 3.20 5.83
N THR A 146 -30.31 2.34 4.90
CA THR A 146 -30.12 2.69 3.48
C THR A 146 -31.42 3.13 2.81
N TRP A 147 -32.59 2.63 3.26
CA TRP A 147 -33.88 3.08 2.74
C TRP A 147 -34.14 4.57 3.01
N ILE A 148 -33.73 5.09 4.18
CA ILE A 148 -33.88 6.51 4.53
C ILE A 148 -32.95 7.37 3.65
N TRP A 149 -31.72 6.92 3.44
CA TRP A 149 -30.78 7.61 2.54
C TRP A 149 -31.21 7.56 1.08
N ASN A 150 -31.80 6.44 0.63
CA ASN A 150 -32.38 6.33 -0.70
C ASN A 150 -33.62 7.21 -0.87
N LEU A 151 -34.51 7.31 0.14
CA LEU A 151 -35.66 8.22 0.14
C LEU A 151 -35.21 9.69 0.03
N HIS A 152 -34.11 10.06 0.67
CA HIS A 152 -33.52 11.40 0.56
C HIS A 152 -32.85 11.63 -0.80
N ALA A 153 -32.12 10.63 -1.33
CA ALA A 153 -31.44 10.72 -2.63
C ALA A 153 -32.42 10.78 -3.81
N ASP A 154 -33.44 9.91 -3.83
CA ASP A 154 -34.52 9.86 -4.82
C ASP A 154 -35.22 11.24 -4.91
N ALA A 155 -35.54 11.85 -3.77
CA ALA A 155 -36.11 13.22 -3.69
C ALA A 155 -35.21 14.35 -4.22
N HIS A 156 -33.92 14.11 -4.46
CA HIS A 156 -32.96 15.06 -5.04
C HIS A 156 -32.43 14.65 -6.43
N ASP A 157 -32.72 13.42 -6.89
CA ASP A 157 -32.39 12.95 -8.23
C ASP A 157 -33.46 13.44 -9.23
N PHE A 158 -33.35 14.71 -9.63
CA PHE A 158 -34.29 15.33 -10.56
C PHE A 158 -34.17 14.76 -11.99
N ASP A 159 -33.00 14.23 -12.37
CA ASP A 159 -32.73 13.63 -13.68
C ASP A 159 -33.44 12.28 -13.84
N SER A 160 -33.60 11.51 -12.75
CA SER A 160 -34.44 10.30 -12.73
C SER A 160 -35.94 10.58 -12.92
N HIS A 161 -36.38 11.80 -12.60
CA HIS A 161 -37.78 12.21 -12.56
C HIS A 161 -38.29 12.88 -13.84
N THR A 162 -37.42 13.54 -14.61
CA THR A 162 -37.76 14.23 -15.87
C THR A 162 -36.48 14.49 -16.66
N SER A 163 -36.58 14.60 -17.98
CA SER A 163 -35.46 14.96 -18.86
C SER A 163 -35.54 16.40 -19.39
N ASP A 164 -36.50 17.21 -18.93
CA ASP A 164 -36.60 18.64 -19.29
C ASP A 164 -35.70 19.49 -18.38
N LEU A 165 -34.60 20.00 -18.94
CA LEU A 165 -33.64 20.85 -18.25
C LEU A 165 -34.25 22.15 -17.69
N GLU A 166 -35.31 22.68 -18.31
CA GLU A 166 -36.02 23.85 -17.79
C GLU A 166 -36.90 23.48 -16.58
N GLU A 167 -37.53 22.30 -16.59
CA GLU A 167 -38.28 21.78 -15.45
C GLU A 167 -37.35 21.45 -14.26
N ILE A 168 -36.20 20.80 -14.53
CA ILE A 168 -35.16 20.50 -13.54
C ILE A 168 -34.66 21.80 -12.89
N SER A 169 -34.27 22.80 -13.70
CA SER A 169 -33.78 24.09 -13.21
C SER A 169 -34.79 24.78 -12.29
N ARG A 170 -36.09 24.72 -12.61
CA ARG A 170 -37.18 25.25 -11.78
C ARG A 170 -37.35 24.48 -10.47
N LYS A 171 -37.32 23.14 -10.50
CA LYS A 171 -37.41 22.29 -9.31
C LYS A 171 -36.25 22.57 -8.35
N VAL A 172 -35.02 22.60 -8.88
CA VAL A 172 -33.80 22.93 -8.13
C VAL A 172 -33.89 24.34 -7.52
N PHE A 173 -34.28 25.35 -8.30
CA PHE A 173 -34.44 26.72 -7.81
C PHE A 173 -35.48 26.82 -6.68
N SER A 174 -36.64 26.18 -6.84
CA SER A 174 -37.68 26.12 -5.79
C SER A 174 -37.22 25.37 -4.54
N ALA A 175 -36.45 24.28 -4.69
CA ALA A 175 -35.95 23.48 -3.59
C ALA A 175 -34.97 24.27 -2.70
N HIS A 176 -34.16 25.17 -3.28
CA HIS A 176 -33.28 26.05 -2.50
C HIS A 176 -34.08 27.00 -1.59
N PHE A 177 -35.16 27.63 -2.08
CA PHE A 177 -36.05 28.43 -1.24
C PHE A 177 -36.77 27.60 -0.16
N GLY A 178 -37.15 26.35 -0.49
CA GLY A 178 -37.66 25.39 0.48
C GLY A 178 -36.66 25.11 1.61
N GLN A 179 -35.40 24.81 1.28
CA GLN A 179 -34.35 24.54 2.27
C GLN A 179 -34.01 25.78 3.10
N LEU A 180 -33.94 26.97 2.49
CA LEU A 180 -33.81 28.25 3.19
C LEU A 180 -35.00 28.51 4.14
N SER A 181 -36.22 28.10 3.79
CA SER A 181 -37.39 28.24 4.67
C SER A 181 -37.30 27.40 5.94
N ILE A 182 -36.62 26.24 5.88
CA ILE A 182 -36.38 25.35 7.02
C ILE A 182 -35.24 25.91 7.89
N ILE A 183 -34.16 26.40 7.28
CA ILE A 183 -33.01 27.00 7.99
C ILE A 183 -33.43 28.28 8.73
N PHE A 184 -34.21 29.15 8.08
CA PHE A 184 -34.66 30.43 8.65
C PHE A 184 -36.10 30.38 9.20
N LEU A 185 -36.56 29.21 9.66
CA LEU A 185 -37.95 28.95 10.07
C LEU A 185 -38.53 30.02 11.03
N TRP A 186 -37.72 30.48 11.98
CA TRP A 186 -38.08 31.46 13.01
C TRP A 186 -37.95 32.94 12.59
N LEU A 187 -37.27 33.24 11.48
CA LEU A 187 -36.93 34.62 11.09
C LEU A 187 -37.54 35.05 9.74
N SER A 188 -37.70 34.13 8.79
CA SER A 188 -38.27 34.43 7.46
C SER A 188 -38.91 33.22 6.75
N GLY A 189 -39.06 32.08 7.44
CA GLY A 189 -39.51 30.80 6.86
C GLY A 189 -40.73 30.90 5.93
N ILE A 190 -41.82 31.52 6.39
CA ILE A 190 -43.06 31.66 5.61
C ILE A 190 -42.84 32.44 4.30
N VAL A 191 -41.99 33.48 4.32
CA VAL A 191 -41.68 34.30 3.14
C VAL A 191 -40.85 33.50 2.13
N ASN A 192 -39.86 32.74 2.59
CA ASN A 192 -39.05 31.88 1.72
C ASN A 192 -39.86 30.73 1.13
N ALA A 193 -40.74 30.10 1.92
CA ALA A 193 -41.65 29.06 1.42
C ALA A 193 -42.62 29.61 0.36
N PHE A 194 -43.18 30.81 0.58
CA PHE A 194 -44.00 31.49 -0.42
C PHE A 194 -43.19 31.89 -1.67
N ALA A 195 -41.95 32.36 -1.52
CA ALA A 195 -41.07 32.69 -2.64
C ALA A 195 -40.77 31.47 -3.52
N GLY A 196 -40.47 30.31 -2.92
CA GLY A 196 -40.31 29.05 -3.65
C GLY A 196 -41.58 28.67 -4.42
N TRP A 197 -42.73 28.63 -3.74
CA TRP A 197 -44.02 28.36 -4.38
C TRP A 197 -44.35 29.34 -5.51
N PHE A 198 -44.09 30.64 -5.32
CA PHE A 198 -44.34 31.69 -6.29
C PHE A 198 -43.43 31.55 -7.52
N HIS A 199 -42.14 31.34 -7.32
CA HIS A 199 -41.17 31.14 -8.41
C HIS A 199 -41.26 29.76 -9.08
N TYR A 200 -41.96 28.79 -8.49
CA TYR A 200 -42.27 27.53 -9.17
C TYR A 200 -43.59 27.56 -9.95
N HIS A 201 -44.66 28.11 -9.35
CA HIS A 201 -46.02 28.02 -9.90
C HIS A 201 -46.61 29.31 -10.51
N LYS A 202 -46.00 30.48 -10.31
CA LYS A 202 -46.56 31.79 -10.75
C LYS A 202 -45.60 32.64 -11.58
N ALA A 203 -44.33 32.69 -11.21
CA ALA A 203 -43.29 33.48 -11.85
C ALA A 203 -42.07 32.60 -12.18
N ALA A 204 -42.33 31.50 -12.90
CA ALA A 204 -41.35 30.49 -13.26
C ALA A 204 -40.28 31.06 -14.20
N PRO A 205 -38.99 31.10 -13.80
CA PRO A 205 -37.92 31.57 -14.68
C PRO A 205 -37.77 30.68 -15.91
N LYS A 206 -37.21 31.20 -17.00
CA LYS A 206 -36.87 30.42 -18.21
C LYS A 206 -35.42 29.97 -18.15
N LEU A 207 -35.08 28.90 -18.88
CA LEU A 207 -33.72 28.37 -18.96
C LEU A 207 -32.70 29.44 -19.39
N ALA A 208 -33.09 30.32 -20.32
CA ALA A 208 -32.27 31.45 -20.76
C ALA A 208 -31.86 32.44 -19.64
N TRP A 209 -32.63 32.54 -18.55
CA TRP A 209 -32.25 33.35 -17.39
C TRP A 209 -31.21 32.66 -16.51
N PHE A 210 -31.32 31.34 -16.32
CA PHE A 210 -30.32 30.54 -15.60
C PHE A 210 -28.98 30.43 -16.37
N GLN A 211 -29.00 30.65 -17.69
CA GLN A 211 -27.81 30.64 -18.55
C GLN A 211 -27.14 32.01 -18.70
N ASP A 212 -27.79 33.11 -18.27
CA ASP A 212 -27.20 34.46 -18.26
C ASP A 212 -26.33 34.68 -17.01
N VAL A 213 -25.09 34.16 -17.08
CA VAL A 213 -24.09 34.30 -16.01
C VAL A 213 -23.75 35.76 -15.71
N GLU A 214 -23.89 36.68 -16.66
CA GLU A 214 -23.47 38.08 -16.50
C GLU A 214 -24.52 38.86 -15.71
N SER A 215 -25.81 38.67 -16.02
CA SER A 215 -26.90 39.13 -15.16
C SER A 215 -26.93 38.41 -13.81
N MET A 216 -26.57 37.12 -13.74
CA MET A 216 -26.56 36.40 -12.46
C MET A 216 -25.43 36.88 -11.52
N LEU A 217 -24.25 37.19 -12.06
CA LEU A 217 -23.14 37.80 -11.29
C LEU A 217 -23.49 39.21 -10.81
N ASN A 218 -24.11 40.04 -11.66
CA ASN A 218 -24.62 41.35 -11.24
C ASN A 218 -25.61 41.22 -10.06
N HIS A 219 -26.57 40.29 -10.15
CA HIS A 219 -27.55 40.04 -9.10
C HIS A 219 -26.92 39.56 -7.78
N HIS A 220 -25.96 38.63 -7.83
CA HIS A 220 -25.33 38.11 -6.60
C HIS A 220 -24.36 39.11 -5.96
N LEU A 221 -23.58 39.85 -6.76
CA LEU A 221 -22.63 40.82 -6.23
C LEU A 221 -23.34 42.10 -5.76
N ALA A 222 -24.05 42.80 -6.63
CA ALA A 222 -24.71 44.05 -6.24
C ALA A 222 -25.97 43.82 -5.39
N GLY A 223 -26.82 42.88 -5.80
CA GLY A 223 -28.10 42.60 -5.13
C GLY A 223 -27.92 41.86 -3.80
N LEU A 224 -27.42 40.63 -3.82
CA LEU A 224 -27.34 39.79 -2.62
C LEU A 224 -26.26 40.26 -1.64
N LEU A 225 -25.00 40.36 -2.07
CA LEU A 225 -23.88 40.72 -1.18
C LEU A 225 -23.80 42.23 -0.90
N GLY A 226 -23.98 43.07 -1.93
CA GLY A 226 -23.92 44.53 -1.85
C GLY A 226 -25.02 45.11 -0.96
N LEU A 227 -26.29 44.97 -1.37
CA LEU A 227 -27.42 45.46 -0.56
C LEU A 227 -27.59 44.69 0.75
N GLY A 228 -27.21 43.41 0.81
CA GLY A 228 -27.19 42.63 2.05
C GLY A 228 -26.23 43.21 3.09
N SER A 229 -24.97 43.47 2.72
CA SER A 229 -23.98 44.09 3.60
C SER A 229 -24.34 45.55 3.93
N LEU A 230 -25.00 46.27 3.01
CA LEU A 230 -25.52 47.63 3.26
C LEU A 230 -26.64 47.61 4.32
N SER A 231 -27.57 46.66 4.20
CA SER A 231 -28.67 46.48 5.16
C SER A 231 -28.16 46.04 6.52
N TRP A 232 -27.10 45.23 6.58
CA TRP A 232 -26.46 44.84 7.84
C TRP A 232 -25.73 46.01 8.49
N ALA A 233 -24.95 46.79 7.73
CA ALA A 233 -24.34 48.02 8.23
C ALA A 233 -25.41 49.02 8.75
N GLY A 234 -26.52 49.18 8.02
CA GLY A 234 -27.67 49.98 8.47
C GLY A 234 -28.27 49.47 9.78
N HIS A 235 -28.48 48.15 9.92
CA HIS A 235 -28.96 47.56 11.17
C HIS A 235 -28.00 47.80 12.34
N GLN A 236 -26.69 47.59 12.12
CA GLN A 236 -25.67 47.85 13.15
C GLN A 236 -25.70 49.31 13.60
N VAL A 237 -25.77 50.27 12.67
CA VAL A 237 -25.75 51.70 13.01
C VAL A 237 -27.05 52.19 13.65
N HIS A 238 -28.22 51.74 13.18
CA HIS A 238 -29.52 52.24 13.66
C HIS A 238 -30.09 51.49 14.87
N VAL A 239 -29.59 50.28 15.18
CA VAL A 239 -30.09 49.45 16.28
C VAL A 239 -28.98 49.05 17.25
N SER A 240 -27.93 48.38 16.77
CA SER A 240 -26.95 47.76 17.65
C SER A 240 -26.03 48.77 18.36
N LEU A 241 -25.54 49.78 17.63
CA LEU A 241 -24.62 50.80 18.16
C LEU A 241 -25.22 51.62 19.31
N PRO A 242 -26.45 52.17 19.21
CA PRO A 242 -27.10 52.87 20.33
C PRO A 242 -27.26 52.01 21.58
N ILE A 243 -27.65 50.74 21.39
CA ILE A 243 -27.82 49.78 22.49
C ILE A 243 -26.47 49.46 23.14
N ASN A 244 -25.41 49.24 22.34
CA ASN A 244 -24.06 49.00 22.85
C ASN A 244 -23.57 50.19 23.68
N GLN A 245 -23.77 51.43 23.21
CA GLN A 245 -23.35 52.63 23.94
C GLN A 245 -24.04 52.80 25.31
N PHE A 246 -25.28 52.35 25.47
CA PHE A 246 -25.94 52.31 26.78
C PHE A 246 -25.43 51.17 27.68
N LEU A 247 -25.10 50.01 27.10
CA LEU A 247 -24.49 48.89 27.82
C LEU A 247 -23.06 49.22 28.28
N ASP A 248 -22.26 49.85 27.44
CA ASP A 248 -20.90 50.35 27.76
C ASP A 248 -20.95 51.42 28.87
N ALA A 249 -22.03 52.20 28.94
CA ALA A 249 -22.30 53.16 30.01
C ALA A 249 -22.88 52.52 31.30
N GLY A 250 -23.16 51.21 31.30
CA GLY A 250 -23.62 50.47 32.48
C GLY A 250 -25.11 50.62 32.82
N VAL A 251 -25.96 51.01 31.86
CA VAL A 251 -27.42 51.11 32.05
C VAL A 251 -28.07 49.72 32.10
N ASP A 252 -29.07 49.50 32.98
CA ASP A 252 -29.79 48.21 33.04
C ASP A 252 -30.48 47.93 31.69
N PRO A 253 -30.33 46.73 31.10
CA PRO A 253 -30.95 46.39 29.82
C PRO A 253 -32.47 46.58 29.73
N LYS A 254 -33.18 46.72 30.87
CA LYS A 254 -34.61 47.04 30.93
C LYS A 254 -34.94 48.53 30.72
N GLU A 255 -33.96 49.41 30.90
CA GLU A 255 -34.10 50.88 30.77
C GLU A 255 -33.63 51.38 29.39
N ILE A 256 -33.04 50.51 28.57
CA ILE A 256 -32.63 50.82 27.19
C ILE A 256 -33.89 50.89 26.29
N PRO A 257 -34.09 51.98 25.52
CA PRO A 257 -35.20 52.11 24.57
C PRO A 257 -35.27 50.95 23.55
N LEU A 258 -36.48 50.60 23.11
CA LEU A 258 -36.65 49.50 22.17
C LEU A 258 -36.09 49.86 20.77
N PRO A 259 -35.61 48.88 19.98
CA PRO A 259 -35.00 49.11 18.66
C PRO A 259 -35.77 50.03 17.69
N HIS A 260 -37.11 50.01 17.76
CA HIS A 260 -37.96 50.84 16.90
C HIS A 260 -37.99 52.31 17.35
N GLU A 261 -37.74 52.61 18.62
CA GLU A 261 -37.66 53.97 19.16
C GLU A 261 -36.42 54.68 18.62
N PHE A 262 -35.27 54.00 18.55
CA PHE A 262 -34.07 54.54 17.90
C PHE A 262 -34.27 54.80 16.40
N ILE A 263 -34.93 53.89 15.69
CA ILE A 263 -35.20 54.05 14.24
C ILE A 263 -36.16 55.22 13.96
N LEU A 264 -37.17 55.43 14.81
CA LEU A 264 -38.21 56.43 14.60
C LEU A 264 -37.90 57.80 15.23
N ASN A 265 -37.10 57.85 16.30
CA ASN A 265 -36.70 59.09 16.97
C ASN A 265 -35.26 59.49 16.58
N ARG A 266 -35.16 60.27 15.50
CA ARG A 266 -33.87 60.79 15.00
C ARG A 266 -33.12 61.64 16.03
N ASP A 267 -33.85 62.38 16.88
CA ASP A 267 -33.24 63.26 17.87
C ASP A 267 -32.59 62.47 19.03
N LEU A 268 -33.06 61.25 19.30
CA LEU A 268 -32.41 60.31 20.23
C LEU A 268 -31.07 59.80 19.67
N LEU A 269 -31.02 59.42 18.39
CA LEU A 269 -29.77 59.05 17.72
C LEU A 269 -28.79 60.23 17.63
N ALA A 270 -29.28 61.45 17.36
CA ALA A 270 -28.45 62.65 17.28
C ALA A 270 -27.87 63.11 18.64
N GLN A 271 -28.46 62.68 19.77
CA GLN A 271 -27.89 62.89 21.10
C GLN A 271 -26.73 61.94 21.40
N LEU A 272 -26.79 60.70 20.90
CA LEU A 272 -25.74 59.69 21.07
C LEU A 272 -24.56 59.91 20.10
N TYR A 273 -24.88 60.31 18.87
CA TYR A 273 -23.93 60.59 17.79
C TYR A 273 -24.29 61.94 17.11
N PRO A 274 -23.69 63.07 17.51
CA PRO A 274 -24.00 64.39 16.96
C PRO A 274 -24.01 64.48 15.42
N SER A 275 -23.15 63.71 14.74
CA SER A 275 -23.09 63.63 13.28
C SER A 275 -24.36 63.08 12.61
N PHE A 276 -25.24 62.37 13.34
CA PHE A 276 -26.55 61.93 12.81
C PHE A 276 -27.47 63.10 12.40
N ALA A 277 -27.24 64.31 12.95
CA ALA A 277 -27.95 65.52 12.57
C ALA A 277 -27.66 65.97 11.11
N GLU A 278 -26.51 65.59 10.53
CA GLU A 278 -26.14 65.92 9.14
C GLU A 278 -26.83 65.00 8.09
N GLY A 279 -27.43 63.89 8.55
CA GLY A 279 -28.17 62.95 7.73
C GLY A 279 -27.29 62.24 6.70
N ALA A 280 -27.83 61.91 5.53
CA ALA A 280 -27.08 61.26 4.45
C ALA A 280 -26.18 62.23 3.63
N THR A 281 -26.16 63.53 3.96
CA THR A 281 -25.47 64.54 3.16
C THR A 281 -23.95 64.33 3.10
N PRO A 282 -23.24 64.03 4.21
CA PRO A 282 -21.82 63.69 4.17
C PRO A 282 -21.50 62.43 3.35
N PHE A 283 -22.41 61.45 3.31
CA PHE A 283 -22.23 60.22 2.51
C PHE A 283 -22.13 60.52 1.00
N PHE A 284 -23.13 61.23 0.46
CA PHE A 284 -23.19 61.55 -0.98
C PHE A 284 -22.20 62.66 -1.41
N THR A 285 -21.66 63.43 -0.46
CA THR A 285 -20.60 64.44 -0.72
C THR A 285 -19.18 63.90 -0.51
N LEU A 286 -19.03 62.60 -0.25
CA LEU A 286 -17.76 61.91 0.06
C LEU A 286 -17.02 62.45 1.31
N ASN A 287 -17.69 63.24 2.15
CA ASN A 287 -17.16 63.80 3.39
C ASN A 287 -17.30 62.82 4.56
N TRP A 288 -16.94 61.55 4.35
CA TRP A 288 -17.25 60.43 5.24
C TRP A 288 -16.60 60.54 6.63
N SER A 289 -15.55 61.36 6.77
CA SER A 289 -14.93 61.70 8.07
C SER A 289 -15.92 62.33 9.06
N LYS A 290 -17.04 62.89 8.60
CA LYS A 290 -18.13 63.37 9.46
C LYS A 290 -18.79 62.27 10.29
N TYR A 291 -18.81 61.03 9.82
CA TYR A 291 -19.40 59.90 10.54
C TYR A 291 -18.40 59.14 11.43
N ALA A 292 -17.19 59.67 11.63
CA ALA A 292 -16.13 59.00 12.39
C ALA A 292 -16.45 58.77 13.89
N GLU A 293 -17.60 59.23 14.37
CA GLU A 293 -18.16 58.89 15.69
C GLU A 293 -18.67 57.44 15.74
N PHE A 294 -19.30 56.96 14.66
CA PHE A 294 -19.99 55.66 14.60
C PHE A 294 -19.54 54.74 13.43
N LEU A 295 -18.85 55.27 12.43
CA LEU A 295 -18.16 54.52 11.37
C LEU A 295 -16.64 54.67 11.55
N THR A 296 -16.09 54.02 12.57
CA THR A 296 -14.70 54.22 12.99
C THR A 296 -13.70 53.33 12.25
N PHE A 297 -12.41 53.55 12.51
CA PHE A 297 -11.32 52.64 12.19
C PHE A 297 -10.31 52.63 13.36
N ARG A 298 -10.76 52.16 14.53
CA ARG A 298 -9.98 52.16 15.79
C ARG A 298 -8.88 51.11 15.74
N GLY A 299 -9.22 49.90 15.27
CA GLY A 299 -8.36 48.74 15.29
C GLY A 299 -8.19 48.13 16.69
N GLY A 300 -7.62 46.92 16.73
CA GLY A 300 -7.50 46.14 17.95
C GLY A 300 -8.84 45.54 18.42
N LEU A 301 -8.88 45.13 19.68
CA LEU A 301 -10.08 44.63 20.36
C LEU A 301 -10.55 45.67 21.38
N ASP A 302 -11.85 45.70 21.62
CA ASP A 302 -12.48 46.46 22.68
C ASP A 302 -12.00 45.94 24.06
N PRO A 303 -11.55 46.83 24.97
CA PRO A 303 -10.91 46.42 26.23
C PRO A 303 -11.91 45.96 27.32
N VAL A 304 -13.21 46.13 27.12
CA VAL A 304 -14.27 45.76 28.08
C VAL A 304 -14.92 44.43 27.67
N THR A 305 -15.17 44.25 26.38
CA THR A 305 -15.87 43.09 25.81
C THR A 305 -14.93 42.06 25.17
N GLY A 306 -13.70 42.45 24.81
CA GLY A 306 -12.73 41.60 24.10
C GLY A 306 -13.08 41.30 22.64
N GLY A 307 -14.19 41.82 22.12
CA GLY A 307 -14.57 41.69 20.71
C GLY A 307 -13.95 42.79 19.83
N LEU A 308 -14.18 42.72 18.51
CA LEU A 308 -13.94 43.85 17.61
C LEU A 308 -14.92 45.01 17.92
N TRP A 309 -14.45 46.25 17.78
CA TRP A 309 -15.30 47.43 17.94
C TRP A 309 -16.49 47.40 16.97
N LEU A 310 -17.71 47.49 17.50
CA LEU A 310 -18.94 47.40 16.70
C LEU A 310 -19.06 48.53 15.65
N THR A 311 -18.44 49.68 15.92
CA THR A 311 -18.31 50.82 15.01
C THR A 311 -17.31 50.57 13.86
N ASP A 312 -16.27 49.77 14.08
CA ASP A 312 -15.35 49.31 13.02
C ASP A 312 -16.03 48.22 12.16
N ILE A 313 -16.82 47.33 12.77
CA ILE A 313 -17.65 46.33 12.06
C ILE A 313 -18.66 47.03 11.14
N ALA A 314 -19.35 48.06 11.63
CA ALA A 314 -20.28 48.86 10.82
C ALA A 314 -19.58 49.55 9.62
N HIS A 315 -18.40 50.14 9.84
CA HIS A 315 -17.58 50.72 8.77
C HIS A 315 -17.16 49.66 7.74
N HIS A 316 -16.68 48.50 8.20
CA HIS A 316 -16.24 47.40 7.34
C HIS A 316 -17.36 46.88 6.43
N HIS A 317 -18.56 46.66 6.98
CA HIS A 317 -19.71 46.19 6.19
C HIS A 317 -20.22 47.24 5.20
N LEU A 318 -20.15 48.54 5.52
CA LEU A 318 -20.47 49.61 4.58
C LEU A 318 -19.44 49.69 3.44
N ALA A 319 -18.15 49.57 3.74
CA ALA A 319 -17.09 49.55 2.73
C ALA A 319 -17.22 48.33 1.80
N ILE A 320 -17.48 47.14 2.34
CA ILE A 320 -17.75 45.92 1.57
C ILE A 320 -19.01 46.07 0.70
N ALA A 321 -20.07 46.70 1.23
CA ALA A 321 -21.28 46.95 0.45
C ALA A 321 -21.00 47.82 -0.78
N ILE A 322 -20.26 48.93 -0.61
CA ILE A 322 -19.86 49.82 -1.72
C ILE A 322 -18.99 49.07 -2.73
N LEU A 323 -18.03 48.26 -2.28
CA LEU A 323 -17.17 47.45 -3.14
C LEU A 323 -17.98 46.44 -3.98
N PHE A 324 -18.91 45.69 -3.37
CA PHE A 324 -19.73 44.72 -4.09
C PHE A 324 -20.78 45.37 -5.01
N LEU A 325 -21.35 46.51 -4.63
CA LEU A 325 -22.22 47.31 -5.50
C LEU A 325 -21.48 47.79 -6.75
N ILE A 326 -20.23 48.26 -6.61
CA ILE A 326 -19.39 48.64 -7.76
C ILE A 326 -19.00 47.40 -8.57
N ALA A 327 -18.56 46.31 -7.93
CA ALA A 327 -18.11 45.10 -8.60
C ALA A 327 -19.23 44.42 -9.44
N GLY A 328 -20.47 44.43 -8.96
CA GLY A 328 -21.61 43.92 -9.73
C GLY A 328 -21.84 44.68 -11.05
N HIS A 329 -21.50 45.97 -11.12
CA HIS A 329 -21.58 46.78 -12.34
C HIS A 329 -20.36 46.64 -13.27
N MET A 330 -19.34 45.85 -12.91
CA MET A 330 -18.21 45.55 -13.80
C MET A 330 -18.57 44.51 -14.88
N TYR A 331 -19.56 43.67 -14.62
CA TYR A 331 -20.06 42.65 -15.55
C TYR A 331 -21.12 43.24 -16.48
N ARG A 332 -21.13 42.78 -17.74
CA ARG A 332 -22.03 43.30 -18.77
C ARG A 332 -23.49 43.05 -18.39
N THR A 333 -24.25 44.14 -18.32
CA THR A 333 -25.69 44.15 -18.07
C THR A 333 -26.47 44.16 -19.38
N ASN A 334 -27.78 43.88 -19.31
CA ASN A 334 -28.71 44.02 -20.42
C ASN A 334 -28.84 45.46 -20.98
N TRP A 335 -28.20 46.45 -20.34
CA TRP A 335 -28.06 47.83 -20.80
C TRP A 335 -26.76 48.10 -21.58
N GLY A 336 -25.95 47.06 -21.85
CA GLY A 336 -24.67 47.15 -22.55
C GLY A 336 -23.51 47.69 -21.70
N ILE A 337 -23.75 48.04 -20.44
CA ILE A 337 -22.75 48.55 -19.50
C ILE A 337 -22.05 47.36 -18.82
N GLY A 338 -20.72 47.26 -18.97
CA GLY A 338 -19.87 46.26 -18.33
C GLY A 338 -19.08 45.36 -19.31
N HIS A 339 -18.10 44.63 -18.78
CA HIS A 339 -17.25 43.67 -19.52
C HIS A 339 -17.87 42.27 -19.54
N SER A 340 -17.62 41.48 -20.60
CA SER A 340 -18.04 40.06 -20.56
C SER A 340 -17.02 39.21 -19.80
N LEU A 341 -17.51 38.21 -19.08
CA LEU A 341 -16.71 37.26 -18.34
C LEU A 341 -15.81 36.44 -19.29
N LYS A 342 -16.31 36.12 -20.49
CA LYS A 342 -15.54 35.41 -21.51
C LYS A 342 -14.35 36.23 -22.00
N ASP A 343 -14.56 37.51 -22.30
CA ASP A 343 -13.50 38.43 -22.75
C ASP A 343 -12.40 38.56 -21.67
N ILE A 344 -12.79 38.65 -20.40
CA ILE A 344 -11.87 38.72 -19.25
C ILE A 344 -11.03 37.45 -19.12
N LEU A 345 -11.64 36.27 -19.25
CA LEU A 345 -10.94 34.98 -19.13
C LEU A 345 -9.99 34.72 -20.32
N GLU A 346 -10.42 34.97 -21.57
CA GLU A 346 -9.58 34.77 -22.75
C GLU A 346 -8.45 35.81 -22.91
N ALA A 347 -8.58 36.98 -22.26
CA ALA A 347 -7.50 37.96 -22.16
C ALA A 347 -6.37 37.53 -21.21
N HIS A 348 -6.60 36.57 -20.31
CA HIS A 348 -5.69 36.26 -19.21
C HIS A 348 -4.49 35.37 -19.63
N LYS A 349 -3.48 36.00 -20.24
CA LYS A 349 -2.28 35.36 -20.79
C LYS A 349 -1.01 35.84 -20.07
N GLY A 350 -0.27 34.92 -19.46
CA GLY A 350 0.94 35.22 -18.70
C GLY A 350 2.04 34.17 -18.86
N PRO A 351 3.26 34.44 -18.38
CA PRO A 351 4.44 33.58 -18.60
C PRO A 351 4.31 32.17 -17.98
N PHE A 352 3.37 31.96 -17.07
CA PHE A 352 3.08 30.67 -16.43
C PHE A 352 1.80 29.98 -16.95
N THR A 353 0.97 30.64 -17.79
CA THR A 353 -0.34 30.13 -18.23
C THR A 353 -0.45 29.84 -19.73
N GLY A 354 0.57 30.16 -20.53
CA GLY A 354 0.66 29.75 -21.93
C GLY A 354 -0.46 30.33 -22.81
N GLN A 355 -1.44 29.50 -23.18
CA GLN A 355 -2.61 29.92 -23.97
C GLN A 355 -3.67 30.69 -23.15
N GLY A 356 -3.53 30.72 -21.82
CA GLY A 356 -4.49 31.36 -20.91
C GLY A 356 -5.74 30.51 -20.64
N HIS A 357 -6.77 31.10 -20.02
CA HIS A 357 -8.02 30.41 -19.65
C HIS A 357 -8.97 30.16 -20.85
N LYS A 358 -8.43 29.92 -22.05
CA LYS A 358 -9.22 29.71 -23.26
C LYS A 358 -10.01 28.41 -23.18
N GLY A 359 -11.33 28.48 -23.40
CA GLY A 359 -12.25 27.35 -23.21
C GLY A 359 -12.73 27.15 -21.78
N LEU A 360 -12.20 27.88 -20.79
CA LEU A 360 -12.64 27.76 -19.39
C LEU A 360 -14.06 28.32 -19.19
N TYR A 361 -14.43 29.36 -19.95
CA TYR A 361 -15.80 29.91 -19.94
C TYR A 361 -16.81 28.84 -20.37
N GLU A 362 -16.56 28.14 -21.47
CA GLU A 362 -17.39 27.04 -21.96
C GLU A 362 -17.49 25.90 -20.93
N ILE A 363 -16.37 25.49 -20.33
CA ILE A 363 -16.36 24.43 -19.30
C ILE A 363 -17.19 24.85 -18.07
N LEU A 364 -17.01 26.08 -17.58
CA LEU A 364 -17.72 26.60 -16.41
C LEU A 364 -19.19 26.98 -16.70
N THR A 365 -19.61 27.12 -17.96
CA THR A 365 -21.01 27.37 -18.32
C THR A 365 -21.79 26.10 -18.71
N THR A 366 -21.09 25.04 -19.15
CA THR A 366 -21.74 23.79 -19.62
C THR A 366 -21.62 22.60 -18.65
N SER A 367 -20.70 22.60 -17.68
CA SER A 367 -20.52 21.50 -16.74
C SER A 367 -21.02 21.85 -15.33
N TRP A 368 -22.17 21.26 -14.95
CA TRP A 368 -22.72 21.35 -13.60
C TRP A 368 -21.73 20.89 -12.52
N HIS A 369 -21.00 19.78 -12.75
CA HIS A 369 -19.99 19.32 -11.80
C HIS A 369 -18.80 20.27 -11.67
N ALA A 370 -18.42 21.02 -12.73
CA ALA A 370 -17.38 22.03 -12.64
C ALA A 370 -17.84 23.25 -11.82
N GLN A 371 -19.07 23.73 -12.07
CA GLN A 371 -19.70 24.81 -11.28
C GLN A 371 -19.82 24.41 -9.80
N LEU A 372 -20.40 23.25 -9.52
CA LEU A 372 -20.62 22.74 -8.17
C LEU A 372 -19.29 22.51 -7.44
N SER A 373 -18.29 21.92 -8.11
CA SER A 373 -16.95 21.76 -7.54
C SER A 373 -16.33 23.10 -7.14
N LEU A 374 -16.35 24.09 -8.04
CA LEU A 374 -15.78 25.41 -7.77
C LEU A 374 -16.53 26.13 -6.64
N ASN A 375 -17.86 26.07 -6.63
CA ASN A 375 -18.69 26.70 -5.60
C ASN A 375 -18.46 26.08 -4.21
N LEU A 376 -18.39 24.74 -4.13
CA LEU A 376 -18.04 24.03 -2.90
C LEU A 376 -16.61 24.35 -2.44
N ALA A 377 -15.65 24.46 -3.36
CA ALA A 377 -14.26 24.81 -3.04
C ALA A 377 -14.14 26.24 -2.48
N MET A 378 -14.83 27.20 -3.09
CA MET A 378 -14.87 28.58 -2.62
C MET A 378 -15.53 28.68 -1.25
N LEU A 379 -16.76 28.14 -1.09
CA LEU A 379 -17.49 28.20 0.17
C LEU A 379 -16.76 27.46 1.31
N GLY A 380 -16.19 26.29 1.03
CA GLY A 380 -15.37 25.51 1.96
C GLY A 380 -14.12 26.26 2.43
N SER A 381 -13.45 26.95 1.49
CA SER A 381 -12.32 27.83 1.81
C SER A 381 -12.76 29.03 2.66
N SER A 382 -13.88 29.68 2.30
CA SER A 382 -14.42 30.83 3.04
C SER A 382 -14.78 30.49 4.48
N THR A 383 -15.41 29.34 4.76
CA THR A 383 -15.72 28.94 6.16
C THR A 383 -14.48 28.59 6.98
N ILE A 384 -13.42 28.02 6.37
CA ILE A 384 -12.13 27.81 7.05
C ILE A 384 -11.47 29.17 7.40
N VAL A 385 -11.49 30.10 6.45
CA VAL A 385 -11.01 31.47 6.66
C VAL A 385 -11.81 32.18 7.75
N VAL A 386 -13.15 32.06 7.75
CA VAL A 386 -14.03 32.61 8.79
C VAL A 386 -13.74 31.99 10.16
N ALA A 387 -13.53 30.66 10.26
CA ALA A 387 -13.14 30.02 11.51
C ALA A 387 -11.87 30.66 12.10
N HIS A 388 -10.83 30.80 11.27
CA HIS A 388 -9.56 31.41 11.68
C HIS A 388 -9.71 32.90 12.01
N HIS A 389 -10.59 33.65 11.34
CA HIS A 389 -10.87 35.05 11.65
C HIS A 389 -11.66 35.21 12.95
N MET A 390 -12.72 34.42 13.18
CA MET A 390 -13.50 34.46 14.44
C MET A 390 -12.67 34.03 15.67
N TYR A 391 -11.66 33.19 15.47
CA TYR A 391 -10.72 32.81 16.53
C TYR A 391 -9.66 33.90 16.82
N SER A 392 -9.15 34.57 15.78
CA SER A 392 -8.08 35.58 15.92
C SER A 392 -8.57 37.02 16.13
N MET A 393 -9.81 37.32 15.75
CA MET A 393 -10.45 38.63 15.85
C MET A 393 -11.96 38.44 16.13
N PRO A 394 -12.36 38.16 17.38
CA PRO A 394 -13.74 37.78 17.70
C PRO A 394 -14.75 38.89 17.36
N PRO A 395 -15.72 38.67 16.45
CA PRO A 395 -16.60 39.73 15.95
C PRO A 395 -17.80 40.06 16.86
N TYR A 396 -17.95 39.35 17.98
CA TYR A 396 -19.05 39.53 18.92
C TYR A 396 -18.52 39.86 20.33
N PRO A 397 -19.17 40.77 21.08
CA PRO A 397 -18.85 41.03 22.49
C PRO A 397 -18.78 39.73 23.31
N TYR A 398 -17.80 39.65 24.21
CA TYR A 398 -17.56 38.54 25.13
C TYR A 398 -17.24 37.16 24.49
N LEU A 399 -17.24 37.03 23.16
CA LEU A 399 -16.79 35.80 22.49
C LEU A 399 -15.29 35.49 22.76
N ALA A 400 -14.50 36.52 23.08
CA ALA A 400 -13.09 36.36 23.47
C ALA A 400 -12.92 35.84 24.92
N THR A 401 -13.96 35.91 25.76
CA THR A 401 -13.92 35.45 27.15
C THR A 401 -14.65 34.11 27.34
N ASP A 402 -15.66 33.80 26.52
CA ASP A 402 -16.20 32.43 26.41
C ASP A 402 -15.41 31.57 25.41
N TYR A 403 -14.30 31.02 25.91
CA TYR A 403 -13.46 30.08 25.17
C TYR A 403 -14.20 28.81 24.71
N GLY A 404 -15.25 28.39 25.41
CA GLY A 404 -16.04 27.21 25.05
C GLY A 404 -16.86 27.44 23.78
N THR A 405 -17.59 28.55 23.73
CA THR A 405 -18.31 28.98 22.51
C THR A 405 -17.35 29.32 21.38
N GLN A 406 -16.21 29.98 21.66
CA GLN A 406 -15.21 30.30 20.64
C GLN A 406 -14.61 29.04 19.98
N LEU A 407 -14.22 28.05 20.78
CA LEU A 407 -13.70 26.77 20.29
C LEU A 407 -14.78 25.98 19.53
N SER A 408 -16.01 25.96 20.04
CA SER A 408 -17.16 25.30 19.38
C SER A 408 -17.43 25.89 17.99
N LEU A 409 -17.48 27.24 17.87
CA LEU A 409 -17.68 27.93 16.60
C LEU A 409 -16.51 27.71 15.63
N PHE A 410 -15.26 27.70 16.12
CA PHE A 410 -14.09 27.37 15.30
C PHE A 410 -14.19 25.94 14.74
N THR A 411 -14.42 24.95 15.61
CA THR A 411 -14.55 23.54 15.21
C THR A 411 -15.71 23.35 14.23
N HIS A 412 -16.87 23.96 14.47
CA HIS A 412 -18.03 23.90 13.59
C HIS A 412 -17.72 24.39 12.16
N HIS A 413 -17.14 25.59 12.03
CA HIS A 413 -16.80 26.18 10.73
C HIS A 413 -15.65 25.44 10.01
N MET A 414 -14.70 24.87 10.76
CA MET A 414 -13.64 24.00 10.22
C MET A 414 -14.20 22.67 9.69
N TRP A 415 -15.15 22.04 10.39
CA TRP A 415 -15.77 20.78 9.94
C TRP A 415 -16.66 20.99 8.70
N ILE A 416 -17.49 22.05 8.69
CA ILE A 416 -18.26 22.42 7.49
C ILE A 416 -17.31 22.69 6.31
N GLY A 417 -16.20 23.38 6.55
CA GLY A 417 -15.14 23.60 5.55
C GLY A 417 -14.56 22.31 5.00
N GLY A 418 -14.16 21.39 5.88
CA GLY A 418 -13.66 20.07 5.50
C GLY A 418 -14.65 19.30 4.62
N PHE A 419 -15.93 19.23 4.99
CA PHE A 419 -16.96 18.57 4.19
C PHE A 419 -17.14 19.22 2.82
N LEU A 420 -17.20 20.55 2.74
CA LEU A 420 -17.35 21.28 1.48
C LEU A 420 -16.14 21.09 0.55
N ILE A 421 -14.91 21.15 1.08
CA ILE A 421 -13.69 20.87 0.31
C ILE A 421 -13.64 19.41 -0.19
N VAL A 422 -14.07 18.45 0.62
CA VAL A 422 -14.16 17.03 0.20
C VAL A 422 -15.22 16.85 -0.90
N GLY A 423 -16.39 17.48 -0.78
CA GLY A 423 -17.41 17.50 -1.83
C GLY A 423 -16.92 18.15 -3.12
N ALA A 424 -16.18 19.25 -3.01
CA ALA A 424 -15.54 19.91 -4.15
C ALA A 424 -14.58 18.99 -4.89
N ALA A 425 -13.73 18.27 -4.16
CA ALA A 425 -12.79 17.30 -4.71
C ALA A 425 -13.51 16.10 -5.35
N ALA A 426 -14.60 15.62 -4.75
CA ALA A 426 -15.41 14.53 -5.30
C ALA A 426 -16.02 14.90 -6.66
N HIS A 427 -16.62 16.09 -6.80
CA HIS A 427 -17.16 16.55 -8.09
C HIS A 427 -16.07 16.88 -9.12
N ALA A 428 -14.90 17.39 -8.69
CA ALA A 428 -13.75 17.54 -9.59
C ALA A 428 -13.23 16.20 -10.14
N ALA A 429 -13.21 15.15 -9.31
CA ALA A 429 -12.71 13.82 -9.68
C ALA A 429 -13.59 13.08 -10.72
N ILE A 430 -14.80 13.56 -10.99
CA ILE A 430 -15.66 13.06 -12.08
C ILE A 430 -15.15 13.55 -13.46
N LEU A 431 -14.38 14.65 -13.50
CA LEU A 431 -13.98 15.33 -14.74
C LEU A 431 -12.55 15.02 -15.21
N TRP A 432 -11.71 14.35 -14.41
CA TRP A 432 -10.28 14.13 -14.69
C TRP A 432 -9.80 12.70 -14.41
N HIS A 433 -8.61 12.35 -14.95
CA HIS A 433 -7.97 11.05 -14.70
C HIS A 433 -7.68 10.85 -13.20
N ARG A 434 -8.46 9.93 -12.62
CA ARG A 434 -8.83 9.87 -11.20
C ARG A 434 -7.71 9.49 -10.23
N ASP A 435 -6.93 8.47 -10.58
CA ASP A 435 -6.29 7.65 -9.54
C ASP A 435 -4.93 8.18 -9.07
N ALA A 436 -4.23 8.96 -9.89
CA ALA A 436 -2.93 9.54 -9.54
C ALA A 436 -3.03 10.70 -8.54
N ILE A 437 -4.12 11.48 -8.57
CA ILE A 437 -4.33 12.62 -7.67
C ILE A 437 -4.89 12.14 -6.32
N ILE A 438 -5.90 11.26 -6.34
CA ILE A 438 -6.49 10.71 -5.11
C ILE A 438 -5.45 9.95 -4.28
N SER A 439 -4.54 9.18 -4.91
CA SER A 439 -3.46 8.50 -4.19
C SER A 439 -2.46 9.47 -3.54
N HIS A 440 -2.12 10.59 -4.19
CA HIS A 440 -1.25 11.61 -3.58
C HIS A 440 -1.96 12.42 -2.49
N LEU A 441 -3.25 12.72 -2.65
CA LEU A 441 -4.02 13.46 -1.65
C LEU A 441 -4.24 12.60 -0.40
N ASN A 442 -4.61 11.33 -0.55
CA ASN A 442 -4.67 10.37 0.55
C ASN A 442 -3.31 10.25 1.25
N TRP A 443 -2.21 10.10 0.50
CA TRP A 443 -0.87 10.04 1.09
C TRP A 443 -0.53 11.32 1.88
N ALA A 444 -0.85 12.51 1.37
CA ALA A 444 -0.58 13.77 2.06
C ALA A 444 -1.42 13.97 3.32
N CYS A 445 -2.73 13.67 3.26
CA CYS A 445 -3.63 13.73 4.42
C CYS A 445 -3.23 12.73 5.51
N ILE A 446 -2.86 11.50 5.12
CA ILE A 446 -2.27 10.49 6.00
C ILE A 446 -0.96 11.04 6.61
N PHE A 447 0.01 11.45 5.79
CA PHE A 447 1.32 11.91 6.25
C PHE A 447 1.21 13.05 7.27
N LEU A 448 0.40 14.07 6.99
CA LEU A 448 0.21 15.22 7.88
C LEU A 448 -0.58 14.86 9.16
N GLY A 449 -1.61 14.02 9.03
CA GLY A 449 -2.38 13.52 10.17
C GLY A 449 -1.54 12.67 11.13
N PHE A 450 -0.66 11.81 10.61
CA PHE A 450 0.18 10.95 11.46
C PHE A 450 1.40 11.68 12.04
N HIS A 451 1.97 12.69 11.39
CA HIS A 451 3.01 13.52 12.01
C HIS A 451 2.45 14.36 13.17
N SER A 452 1.26 14.93 13.03
CA SER A 452 0.60 15.65 14.13
C SER A 452 0.18 14.70 15.25
N PHE A 453 -0.52 13.61 14.95
CA PHE A 453 -0.97 12.64 15.96
C PHE A 453 0.17 11.92 16.69
N GLY A 454 1.27 11.60 16.00
CA GLY A 454 2.46 11.01 16.62
C GLY A 454 3.15 11.93 17.63
N LEU A 455 3.20 13.24 17.35
CA LEU A 455 3.71 14.24 18.29
C LEU A 455 2.81 14.39 19.53
N TYR A 456 1.47 14.28 19.37
CA TYR A 456 0.55 14.22 20.51
C TYR A 456 0.80 12.98 21.38
N ILE A 457 0.87 11.78 20.80
CA ILE A 457 1.14 10.53 21.56
C ILE A 457 2.49 10.60 22.28
N HIS A 458 3.54 11.13 21.64
CA HIS A 458 4.84 11.33 22.31
C HIS A 458 4.71 12.26 23.51
N ASN A 459 4.04 13.41 23.35
CA ASN A 459 3.88 14.39 24.41
C ASN A 459 3.03 13.87 25.58
N ASP A 460 1.92 13.19 25.30
CA ASP A 460 1.08 12.58 26.33
C ASP A 460 1.83 11.45 27.07
N THR A 461 2.61 10.65 26.34
CA THR A 461 3.47 9.59 26.92
C THR A 461 4.57 10.17 27.82
N MET A 462 5.29 11.20 27.37
CA MET A 462 6.32 11.86 28.16
C MET A 462 5.72 12.62 29.36
N SER A 463 4.52 13.17 29.23
CA SER A 463 3.77 13.78 30.34
C SER A 463 3.38 12.73 31.39
N ALA A 464 2.82 11.59 30.96
CA ALA A 464 2.45 10.47 31.83
C ALA A 464 3.65 9.82 32.54
N LEU A 465 4.82 9.78 31.89
CA LEU A 465 6.09 9.33 32.48
C LEU A 465 6.73 10.37 33.42
N GLY A 466 6.11 11.54 33.62
CA GLY A 466 6.65 12.61 34.47
C GLY A 466 7.91 13.28 33.90
N ARG A 467 8.07 13.27 32.57
CA ARG A 467 9.24 13.77 31.83
C ARG A 467 8.93 15.00 30.95
N PRO A 468 8.46 16.12 31.52
CA PRO A 468 8.06 17.29 30.73
C PRO A 468 9.21 17.93 29.93
N GLN A 469 10.47 17.74 30.34
CA GLN A 469 11.65 18.19 29.59
C GLN A 469 11.91 17.41 28.29
N ASP A 470 11.29 16.24 28.12
CA ASP A 470 11.43 15.39 26.93
C ASP A 470 10.21 15.50 25.97
N MET A 471 9.23 16.35 26.31
CA MET A 471 8.11 16.72 25.43
C MET A 471 8.58 17.68 24.32
N PHE A 472 8.02 17.55 23.13
CA PHE A 472 8.20 18.52 22.05
C PHE A 472 7.37 19.78 22.32
N SER A 473 8.04 20.93 22.44
CA SER A 473 7.41 22.26 22.40
C SER A 473 7.60 22.92 21.03
N ASP A 474 6.78 23.94 20.74
CA ASP A 474 6.90 24.84 19.58
C ASP A 474 8.28 25.53 19.48
N THR A 475 9.05 25.54 20.57
CA THR A 475 10.40 26.11 20.67
C THR A 475 11.53 25.09 20.62
N ALA A 476 11.22 23.79 20.75
CA ALA A 476 12.21 22.70 20.70
C ALA A 476 12.50 22.22 19.28
N ILE A 477 11.51 22.25 18.39
CA ILE A 477 11.66 21.82 16.99
C ILE A 477 12.09 23.01 16.13
N GLN A 478 13.30 22.96 15.54
CA GLN A 478 13.82 24.05 14.67
C GLN A 478 13.16 24.12 13.27
N LEU A 479 11.93 23.61 13.10
CA LEU A 479 11.12 23.85 11.92
C LEU A 479 10.53 25.27 12.00
N GLN A 480 11.35 26.27 11.67
CA GLN A 480 10.87 27.62 11.40
C GLN A 480 9.73 27.53 10.36
N PRO A 481 8.48 27.92 10.66
CA PRO A 481 7.41 27.86 9.68
C PRO A 481 7.51 29.10 8.78
N ILE A 482 8.53 29.13 7.92
CA ILE A 482 9.01 30.32 7.18
C ILE A 482 7.87 31.08 6.50
N PHE A 483 6.91 30.37 5.90
CA PHE A 483 5.76 31.00 5.25
C PHE A 483 4.78 31.63 6.26
N ALA A 484 4.47 30.96 7.37
CA ALA A 484 3.63 31.52 8.42
C ALA A 484 4.30 32.70 9.12
N GLN A 485 5.61 32.62 9.39
CA GLN A 485 6.40 33.75 9.90
C GLN A 485 6.45 34.92 8.90
N TRP A 486 6.57 34.66 7.60
CA TRP A 486 6.55 35.71 6.58
C TRP A 486 5.18 36.40 6.51
N VAL A 487 4.08 35.64 6.56
CA VAL A 487 2.73 36.20 6.68
C VAL A 487 2.55 36.97 7.99
N GLN A 488 2.95 36.40 9.13
CA GLN A 488 2.86 37.08 10.44
C GLN A 488 3.70 38.37 10.49
N ASN A 489 4.91 38.37 9.94
CA ASN A 489 5.74 39.58 9.84
C ASN A 489 5.10 40.62 8.91
N THR A 490 4.50 40.20 7.79
CA THR A 490 3.75 41.09 6.90
C THR A 490 2.53 41.70 7.60
N HIS A 491 1.81 40.89 8.39
CA HIS A 491 0.68 41.35 9.22
C HIS A 491 1.13 42.23 10.40
N ALA A 492 2.31 41.99 10.98
CA ALA A 492 2.86 42.82 12.06
C ALA A 492 3.44 44.16 11.58
N LEU A 493 3.82 44.24 10.30
CA LEU A 493 4.26 45.47 9.63
C LEU A 493 3.10 46.30 9.05
N ALA A 494 1.88 45.77 9.00
CA ALA A 494 0.72 46.47 8.44
C ALA A 494 0.12 47.58 9.36
N PRO A 495 0.00 47.42 10.70
CA PRO A 495 -0.60 48.44 11.57
C PRO A 495 0.10 49.79 11.53
N SER A 496 1.44 49.81 11.44
CA SER A 496 2.23 51.05 11.33
C SER A 496 2.03 51.81 10.02
N ALA A 497 1.36 51.21 9.03
CA ALA A 497 0.98 51.84 7.77
C ALA A 497 -0.55 52.06 7.61
N THR A 498 -1.39 51.43 8.44
CA THR A 498 -2.85 51.38 8.23
C THR A 498 -3.72 51.64 9.47
N ALA A 499 -3.24 51.29 10.67
CA ALA A 499 -4.00 51.40 11.93
C ALA A 499 -3.14 52.04 13.05
N PRO A 500 -2.74 53.32 12.92
CA PRO A 500 -1.79 53.97 13.84
C PRO A 500 -2.31 54.18 15.27
N GLY A 501 -3.60 53.90 15.54
CA GLY A 501 -4.19 53.92 16.87
C GLY A 501 -4.08 52.61 17.66
N ALA A 502 -3.61 51.52 17.03
CA ALA A 502 -3.55 50.20 17.67
C ALA A 502 -2.42 50.11 18.71
N THR A 503 -2.73 50.38 19.98
CA THR A 503 -1.77 50.39 21.11
C THR A 503 -1.44 48.99 21.66
N THR A 504 -2.17 47.95 21.25
CA THR A 504 -1.98 46.55 21.67
C THR A 504 -2.21 45.58 20.51
N SER A 505 -1.58 44.40 20.57
CA SER A 505 -1.79 43.30 19.62
C SER A 505 -3.15 42.63 19.83
N THR A 506 -3.73 42.08 18.75
CA THR A 506 -5.04 41.38 18.73
C THR A 506 -5.08 40.02 19.48
N SER A 507 -4.13 39.78 20.37
CA SER A 507 -4.15 38.67 21.33
C SER A 507 -3.28 39.03 22.53
N LEU A 508 -3.92 39.29 23.68
CA LEU A 508 -3.28 39.27 25.00
C LEU A 508 -3.46 37.91 25.70
N THR A 509 -4.36 37.05 25.20
CA THR A 509 -4.65 35.71 25.75
C THR A 509 -3.48 34.73 25.64
N TRP A 510 -2.54 34.96 24.72
CA TRP A 510 -1.28 34.20 24.62
C TRP A 510 -0.07 34.95 25.23
N GLY A 511 -0.29 36.12 25.85
CA GLY A 511 0.69 36.80 26.71
C GLY A 511 0.35 36.55 28.18
N SER A 512 1.10 35.69 28.85
CA SER A 512 0.79 35.06 30.16
C SER A 512 0.68 35.99 31.39
N ARG A 513 -0.28 36.93 31.41
CA ARG A 513 -0.40 37.95 32.47
C ARG A 513 -1.79 38.32 32.99
N LEU A 514 -2.90 37.91 32.36
CA LEU A 514 -4.24 38.41 32.73
C LEU A 514 -5.25 37.39 33.30
N ILE A 515 -4.90 36.10 33.41
CA ILE A 515 -5.73 35.12 34.15
C ILE A 515 -4.81 34.30 35.08
N PRO A 516 -4.67 34.70 36.36
CA PRO A 516 -3.86 33.95 37.34
C PRO A 516 -4.48 32.60 37.77
N ASP A 517 -5.81 32.48 37.70
CA ASP A 517 -6.57 31.48 38.47
C ASP A 517 -7.00 30.21 37.71
N LYS A 518 -6.37 29.87 36.57
CA LYS A 518 -6.62 28.58 35.88
C LYS A 518 -6.49 27.36 36.82
N ALA A 519 -5.66 27.45 37.86
CA ALA A 519 -5.46 26.38 38.84
C ALA A 519 -6.71 26.02 39.67
N ASN A 520 -7.62 26.97 39.90
CA ASN A 520 -8.76 26.81 40.80
C ASN A 520 -10.05 26.31 40.11
N LEU A 521 -10.04 26.14 38.79
CA LEU A 521 -11.21 25.70 37.99
C LEU A 521 -11.08 24.28 37.39
N GLY A 522 -10.05 23.52 37.76
CA GLY A 522 -9.92 22.08 37.46
C GLY A 522 -9.58 21.70 36.02
N PHE A 523 -9.81 22.56 35.02
CA PHE A 523 -9.47 22.29 33.63
C PHE A 523 -7.95 22.44 33.37
N ARG A 524 -7.33 21.39 32.82
CA ARG A 524 -5.99 21.42 32.24
C ARG A 524 -6.02 20.77 30.86
N PHE A 525 -5.34 21.39 29.89
CA PHE A 525 -5.08 20.85 28.56
C PHE A 525 -3.57 20.99 28.23
N PRO A 526 -3.01 20.21 27.29
CA PRO A 526 -1.54 20.01 27.20
C PRO A 526 -0.70 21.24 26.77
N CYS A 527 -1.31 22.37 26.42
CA CYS A 527 -0.64 23.50 25.77
C CYS A 527 0.06 24.49 26.73
N ASP A 528 -0.30 24.52 28.02
CA ASP A 528 0.20 25.50 28.99
C ASP A 528 1.57 25.09 29.59
N GLY A 529 2.66 25.36 28.88
CA GLY A 529 4.03 25.05 29.32
C GLY A 529 4.59 25.99 30.42
N PRO A 530 5.12 25.49 31.56
CA PRO A 530 5.61 26.31 32.68
C PRO A 530 7.11 26.66 32.62
N GLY A 531 7.47 27.87 33.06
CA GLY A 531 8.84 28.40 32.96
C GLY A 531 9.59 28.66 34.29
N ARG A 532 10.65 27.87 34.53
CA ARG A 532 11.89 28.16 35.31
C ARG A 532 11.84 28.44 36.82
N GLY A 533 12.55 27.58 37.58
CA GLY A 533 13.21 27.90 38.86
C GLY A 533 12.95 26.88 39.99
N GLY A 534 13.93 26.27 40.67
CA GLY A 534 15.38 26.25 40.43
C GLY A 534 16.16 25.36 41.42
N HIS A 535 17.24 24.70 40.94
CA HIS A 535 18.32 24.02 41.66
C HIS A 535 18.06 23.01 42.81
N ALA A 536 18.33 21.73 42.53
CA ALA A 536 19.19 20.86 43.36
C ALA A 536 19.89 19.81 42.47
N LYS A 537 20.96 19.15 42.96
CA LYS A 537 21.75 18.14 42.21
C LYS A 537 21.42 16.72 42.69
N TYR A 538 21.43 15.73 41.78
CA TYR A 538 22.38 14.59 41.78
C TYR A 538 22.15 13.73 40.49
N PRO A 539 23.16 13.00 39.96
CA PRO A 539 23.02 12.25 38.71
C PRO A 539 22.87 10.73 38.93
N PRO A 540 22.05 10.05 38.11
CA PRO A 540 22.15 8.61 37.89
C PRO A 540 22.47 8.31 36.41
N GLY A 541 23.76 8.37 36.06
CA GLY A 541 24.27 7.83 34.80
C GLY A 541 24.96 6.49 35.04
N ILE A 542 24.21 5.38 34.96
CA ILE A 542 24.66 3.98 34.99
C ILE A 542 23.48 3.12 34.49
N ILE A 543 23.75 1.91 33.98
CA ILE A 543 22.87 1.12 33.08
C ILE A 543 22.84 1.80 31.69
N TRP A 544 23.68 1.45 30.73
CA TRP A 544 24.40 0.17 30.54
C TRP A 544 25.93 0.28 30.67
N LYS A 545 26.50 -0.57 31.55
CA LYS A 545 27.88 -1.07 31.41
C LYS A 545 27.96 -2.50 31.97
N MET A 546 27.42 -3.47 31.25
CA MET A 546 27.59 -4.89 31.59
C MET A 546 27.28 -5.84 30.41
N GLN A 547 28.13 -5.81 29.37
CA GLN A 547 28.42 -6.97 28.48
C GLN A 547 29.52 -6.63 27.45
N SER A 548 30.65 -6.12 27.94
CA SER A 548 31.83 -5.78 27.12
C SER A 548 33.13 -6.07 27.87
N ASP A 549 33.27 -7.29 28.40
CA ASP A 549 34.46 -7.76 29.13
C ASP A 549 34.63 -9.30 29.02
N VAL A 550 34.63 -9.81 27.78
CA VAL A 550 35.34 -11.06 27.42
C VAL A 550 36.02 -10.82 26.07
N TRP A 551 37.26 -11.28 25.90
CA TRP A 551 38.12 -11.06 24.71
C TRP A 551 38.58 -9.61 24.50
N GLY A 552 39.51 -9.14 25.36
CA GLY A 552 40.05 -7.78 25.32
C GLY A 552 41.51 -7.59 25.79
N SER A 553 42.30 -8.66 25.96
CA SER A 553 43.72 -8.56 26.34
C SER A 553 44.65 -8.98 25.21
N ILE A 554 45.32 -8.02 24.58
CA ILE A 554 46.37 -8.28 23.60
C ILE A 554 47.67 -8.62 24.36
N SER A 555 48.21 -9.81 24.11
CA SER A 555 49.62 -10.15 24.30
C SER A 555 50.18 -10.63 22.97
N ASP A 556 51.47 -10.40 22.72
CA ASP A 556 52.07 -10.68 21.41
C ASP A 556 52.04 -12.16 21.01
N GLN A 557 52.13 -12.39 19.69
CA GLN A 557 52.02 -13.66 18.96
C GLN A 557 50.55 -14.13 18.75
N GLY A 558 50.22 -14.49 17.50
CA GLY A 558 48.84 -14.71 17.02
C GLY A 558 48.53 -16.14 16.58
N VAL A 559 47.57 -16.30 15.64
CA VAL A 559 46.88 -17.56 15.21
C VAL A 559 45.73 -17.93 16.19
N SER A 560 44.49 -18.29 15.80
CA SER A 560 43.80 -18.41 14.50
C SER A 560 42.29 -18.11 14.63
N SER A 561 41.62 -17.78 13.51
CA SER A 561 40.24 -18.28 13.24
C SER A 561 39.95 -18.40 11.73
N THR A 562 40.96 -18.72 10.91
CA THR A 562 40.91 -18.68 9.43
C THR A 562 40.87 -20.05 8.75
N THR A 563 40.13 -21.01 9.32
CA THR A 563 40.19 -22.44 8.91
C THR A 563 38.94 -22.98 8.20
N ILE A 564 38.06 -22.11 7.69
CA ILE A 564 37.03 -22.48 6.69
C ILE A 564 37.28 -21.74 5.37
N ASN A 565 37.53 -20.44 5.43
CA ASN A 565 37.91 -19.64 4.26
C ASN A 565 39.26 -20.06 3.62
N GLY A 566 40.13 -20.78 4.36
CA GLY A 566 41.37 -21.33 3.82
C GLY A 566 41.15 -22.35 2.71
N TRP A 567 40.25 -23.33 2.92
CA TRP A 567 39.98 -24.39 1.94
C TRP A 567 39.38 -23.82 0.64
N LEU A 568 38.45 -22.87 0.75
CA LEU A 568 37.85 -22.21 -0.42
C LEU A 568 38.87 -21.34 -1.18
N ARG A 569 39.77 -20.63 -0.46
CA ARG A 569 40.87 -19.86 -1.07
C ARG A 569 41.81 -20.77 -1.86
N ASP A 570 42.24 -21.88 -1.26
CA ASP A 570 43.27 -22.74 -1.84
C ASP A 570 42.73 -23.61 -2.96
N PHE A 571 41.47 -24.08 -2.86
CA PHE A 571 40.78 -24.78 -3.96
C PHE A 571 40.61 -23.88 -5.20
N LEU A 572 40.30 -22.58 -5.01
CA LEU A 572 40.19 -21.61 -6.10
C LEU A 572 41.55 -21.15 -6.67
N TRP A 573 42.66 -21.37 -5.95
CA TRP A 573 44.02 -21.11 -6.46
C TRP A 573 44.66 -22.33 -7.14
N ALA A 574 44.30 -23.55 -6.74
CA ALA A 574 44.93 -24.78 -7.21
C ALA A 574 44.80 -25.04 -8.73
N GLN A 575 43.80 -24.47 -9.41
CA GLN A 575 43.65 -24.53 -10.88
C GLN A 575 44.22 -23.31 -11.62
N ALA A 576 44.90 -22.38 -10.93
CA ALA A 576 45.48 -21.18 -11.54
C ALA A 576 47.00 -21.26 -11.81
N SER A 577 47.66 -22.38 -11.45
CA SER A 577 49.12 -22.47 -11.39
C SER A 577 49.74 -23.75 -11.96
N GLN A 578 49.36 -24.14 -13.19
CA GLN A 578 50.18 -25.02 -14.04
C GLN A 578 49.81 -24.87 -15.52
N GLU A 579 50.63 -24.11 -16.27
CA GLU A 579 51.18 -24.49 -17.59
C GLU A 579 52.15 -23.39 -18.10
N ASP A 580 52.91 -23.71 -19.14
CA ASP A 580 54.29 -23.25 -19.31
C ASP A 580 54.55 -21.82 -19.82
N LEU A 581 55.78 -21.37 -19.55
CA LEU A 581 56.41 -20.19 -20.14
C LEU A 581 56.61 -20.33 -21.67
N LYS A 582 55.70 -19.78 -22.49
CA LYS A 582 56.03 -19.06 -23.75
C LYS A 582 54.81 -18.36 -24.43
N GLY A 583 54.77 -17.03 -24.29
CA GLY A 583 54.39 -16.10 -25.36
C GLY A 583 53.00 -16.20 -26.02
N ILE A 584 51.95 -15.74 -25.31
CA ILE A 584 50.68 -15.20 -25.87
C ILE A 584 50.20 -14.09 -24.91
N MET A 585 49.34 -13.17 -25.38
CA MET A 585 48.73 -12.13 -24.53
C MET A 585 47.96 -12.74 -23.35
N ALA A 586 48.39 -12.46 -22.12
CA ALA A 586 47.80 -13.05 -20.92
C ALA A 586 46.38 -12.54 -20.64
N LEU A 587 45.40 -13.45 -20.70
CA LEU A 587 44.00 -13.18 -20.35
C LEU A 587 43.86 -12.90 -18.84
N ARG A 588 43.77 -11.61 -18.48
CA ARG A 588 43.51 -11.16 -17.10
C ARG A 588 42.09 -11.54 -16.68
N PHE A 589 41.91 -11.99 -15.44
CA PHE A 589 40.59 -12.28 -14.87
C PHE A 589 39.70 -11.03 -14.80
N PRO A 590 38.39 -11.10 -15.07
CA PRO A 590 37.62 -12.28 -15.49
C PRO A 590 37.73 -12.56 -17.01
N ARG A 591 37.95 -13.83 -17.39
CA ARG A 591 38.08 -14.23 -18.81
C ARG A 591 36.80 -13.99 -19.62
N PHE A 592 35.64 -13.99 -18.96
CA PHE A 592 34.31 -13.87 -19.56
C PHE A 592 33.83 -12.43 -19.75
N SER A 593 34.61 -11.42 -19.35
CA SER A 593 34.31 -10.02 -19.66
C SER A 593 35.58 -9.19 -19.83
N GLN A 594 35.92 -8.86 -21.06
CA GLN A 594 37.09 -8.05 -21.42
C GLN A 594 36.98 -6.64 -20.84
N GLY A 595 35.76 -6.07 -20.79
CA GLY A 595 35.51 -4.77 -20.18
C GLY A 595 35.84 -4.72 -18.68
N LEU A 596 35.60 -5.82 -17.95
CA LEU A 596 36.05 -5.96 -16.57
C LEU A 596 37.54 -6.33 -16.48
N ALA A 597 38.05 -7.20 -17.35
CA ALA A 597 39.46 -7.60 -17.35
C ALA A 597 40.44 -6.43 -17.56
N GLN A 598 40.01 -5.39 -18.29
CA GLN A 598 40.77 -4.17 -18.53
C GLN A 598 40.77 -3.18 -17.34
N ASP A 599 39.91 -3.36 -16.34
CA ASP A 599 39.84 -2.48 -15.16
C ASP A 599 41.15 -2.57 -14.33
N PRO A 600 41.90 -1.46 -14.13
CA PRO A 600 43.16 -1.47 -13.41
C PRO A 600 43.00 -1.43 -11.88
N THR A 601 41.78 -1.49 -11.34
CA THR A 601 41.46 -1.31 -9.92
C THR A 601 40.96 -2.59 -9.24
N THR A 602 40.96 -2.62 -7.91
CA THR A 602 40.43 -3.75 -7.12
C THR A 602 38.95 -4.06 -7.41
N ARG A 603 38.19 -3.11 -7.96
CA ARG A 603 36.80 -3.28 -8.44
C ARG A 603 36.67 -4.45 -9.42
N ARG A 604 37.68 -4.70 -10.26
CA ARG A 604 37.79 -5.83 -11.21
C ARG A 604 37.49 -7.17 -10.55
N ILE A 605 38.10 -7.42 -9.39
CA ILE A 605 38.02 -8.70 -8.68
C ILE A 605 36.60 -8.89 -8.15
N TRP A 606 36.07 -7.87 -7.46
CA TRP A 606 34.73 -7.92 -6.87
C TRP A 606 33.61 -8.08 -7.90
N PHE A 607 33.64 -7.38 -9.04
CA PHE A 607 32.66 -7.60 -10.11
C PHE A 607 32.88 -8.93 -10.85
N GLY A 608 34.14 -9.34 -11.06
CA GLY A 608 34.45 -10.64 -11.66
C GLY A 608 34.01 -11.84 -10.81
N ILE A 609 33.83 -11.67 -9.49
CA ILE A 609 33.14 -12.66 -8.64
C ILE A 609 31.62 -12.50 -8.76
N ALA A 610 31.10 -11.28 -8.58
CA ALA A 610 29.65 -11.01 -8.53
C ALA A 610 28.89 -11.32 -9.84
N THR A 611 29.57 -11.27 -11.00
CA THR A 611 28.98 -11.54 -12.32
C THR A 611 29.36 -12.91 -12.90
N ALA A 612 30.06 -13.76 -12.14
CA ALA A 612 30.50 -15.07 -12.61
C ALA A 612 29.35 -15.99 -13.04
N HIS A 613 28.16 -15.83 -12.46
CA HIS A 613 26.94 -16.59 -12.78
C HIS A 613 25.88 -15.77 -13.54
N ASP A 614 26.13 -14.50 -13.87
CA ASP A 614 25.27 -13.72 -14.79
C ASP A 614 25.66 -14.06 -16.24
N PHE A 615 25.43 -15.32 -16.64
CA PHE A 615 25.91 -15.87 -17.91
C PHE A 615 25.40 -15.10 -19.14
N GLU A 616 24.23 -14.46 -19.04
CA GLU A 616 23.67 -13.58 -20.08
C GLU A 616 24.51 -12.32 -20.32
N SER A 617 25.31 -11.89 -19.34
CA SER A 617 26.19 -10.72 -19.43
C SER A 617 27.64 -11.06 -19.83
N HIS A 618 27.91 -12.29 -20.26
CA HIS A 618 29.26 -12.74 -20.64
C HIS A 618 29.54 -12.43 -22.11
N ASP A 619 30.78 -12.03 -22.41
CA ASP A 619 31.22 -11.73 -23.78
C ASP A 619 31.05 -12.98 -24.68
N ASP A 620 30.55 -12.77 -25.91
CA ASP A 620 30.30 -13.80 -26.92
C ASP A 620 29.44 -14.99 -26.44
N ILE A 621 28.45 -14.73 -25.56
CA ILE A 621 27.43 -15.71 -25.19
C ILE A 621 26.35 -15.83 -26.30
N THR A 622 25.95 -17.07 -26.59
CA THR A 622 24.81 -17.39 -27.46
C THR A 622 23.73 -18.08 -26.64
N GLU A 623 22.46 -18.03 -27.07
CA GLU A 623 21.35 -18.70 -26.37
C GLU A 623 21.65 -20.20 -26.14
N GLU A 624 22.14 -20.90 -27.17
CA GLU A 624 22.50 -22.32 -27.03
C GLU A 624 23.57 -22.56 -25.95
N ARG A 625 24.60 -21.70 -25.91
CA ARG A 625 25.68 -21.80 -24.92
C ARG A 625 25.21 -21.43 -23.51
N LEU A 626 24.28 -20.49 -23.38
CA LEU A 626 23.64 -20.10 -22.12
C LEU A 626 22.89 -21.31 -21.51
N TYR A 627 21.99 -21.93 -22.28
CA TYR A 627 21.26 -23.12 -21.81
C TYR A 627 22.20 -24.30 -21.49
N GLN A 628 23.23 -24.55 -22.31
CA GLN A 628 24.23 -25.61 -22.06
C GLN A 628 25.05 -25.37 -20.78
N ASN A 629 25.49 -24.12 -20.54
CA ASN A 629 26.20 -23.76 -19.31
C ASN A 629 25.31 -24.00 -18.06
N ILE A 630 24.08 -23.49 -18.08
CA ILE A 630 23.11 -23.63 -16.98
C ILE A 630 22.81 -25.12 -16.69
N PHE A 631 22.64 -25.93 -17.73
CA PHE A 631 22.39 -27.37 -17.59
C PHE A 631 23.55 -28.10 -16.90
N ALA A 632 24.80 -27.77 -17.24
CA ALA A 632 25.97 -28.30 -16.54
C ALA A 632 26.08 -27.78 -15.10
N SER A 633 25.72 -26.52 -14.84
CA SER A 633 25.65 -25.96 -13.48
C SER A 633 24.61 -26.67 -12.61
N HIS A 634 23.46 -27.08 -13.16
CA HIS A 634 22.46 -27.88 -12.43
C HIS A 634 23.03 -29.24 -11.99
N PHE A 635 23.77 -29.93 -12.86
CA PHE A 635 24.47 -31.17 -12.50
C PHE A 635 25.54 -30.96 -11.42
N GLY A 636 26.28 -29.85 -11.49
CA GLY A 636 27.23 -29.46 -10.43
C GLY A 636 26.54 -29.22 -9.08
N GLN A 637 25.39 -28.53 -9.07
CA GLN A 637 24.62 -28.28 -7.85
C GLN A 637 24.03 -29.58 -7.27
N LEU A 638 23.52 -30.49 -8.11
CA LEU A 638 23.06 -31.82 -7.67
C LEU A 638 24.20 -32.64 -7.05
N ALA A 639 25.39 -32.61 -7.66
CA ALA A 639 26.57 -33.28 -7.10
C ALA A 639 26.93 -32.75 -5.70
N ILE A 640 26.85 -31.43 -5.48
CA ILE A 640 27.07 -30.80 -4.16
C ILE A 640 26.02 -31.25 -3.15
N ILE A 641 24.73 -31.33 -3.53
CA ILE A 641 23.66 -31.80 -2.64
C ILE A 641 23.85 -33.27 -2.24
N PHE A 642 24.21 -34.14 -3.19
CA PHE A 642 24.51 -35.55 -2.89
C PHE A 642 25.77 -35.70 -2.01
N LEU A 643 26.82 -34.91 -2.25
CA LEU A 643 28.03 -34.92 -1.44
C LEU A 643 27.79 -34.42 -0.01
N TRP A 644 27.00 -33.35 0.16
CA TRP A 644 26.60 -32.87 1.48
C TRP A 644 25.77 -33.91 2.25
N THR A 645 24.81 -34.55 1.58
CA THR A 645 23.99 -35.60 2.19
C THR A 645 24.82 -36.84 2.55
N SER A 646 25.77 -37.22 1.69
CA SER A 646 26.79 -38.24 1.98
C SER A 646 27.64 -37.89 3.20
N GLY A 647 28.03 -36.61 3.36
CA GLY A 647 28.81 -36.14 4.50
C GLY A 647 28.04 -36.27 5.82
N ASN A 648 26.76 -35.88 5.83
CA ASN A 648 25.89 -36.03 7.00
C ASN A 648 25.78 -37.51 7.44
N LEU A 649 25.51 -38.41 6.49
CA LEU A 649 25.43 -39.86 6.75
C LEU A 649 26.77 -40.40 7.27
N PHE A 650 27.89 -40.03 6.64
CA PHE A 650 29.22 -40.50 7.01
C PHE A 650 29.65 -40.05 8.41
N HIS A 651 29.45 -38.78 8.77
CA HIS A 651 29.82 -38.28 10.10
C HIS A 651 29.00 -38.93 11.21
N VAL A 652 27.70 -39.17 11.00
CA VAL A 652 26.87 -39.89 11.98
C VAL A 652 27.26 -41.37 12.06
N ALA A 653 27.56 -42.03 10.94
CA ALA A 653 28.01 -43.43 10.93
C ALA A 653 29.37 -43.66 11.60
N TRP A 654 30.27 -42.67 11.53
CA TRP A 654 31.64 -42.77 12.04
C TRP A 654 31.81 -42.21 13.47
N GLN A 655 31.12 -41.10 13.79
CA GLN A 655 31.32 -40.31 15.01
C GLN A 655 30.03 -40.04 15.80
N GLY A 656 28.88 -40.44 15.25
CA GLY A 656 27.58 -40.31 15.90
C GLY A 656 27.30 -41.43 16.91
N ASN A 657 26.10 -41.42 17.47
CA ASN A 657 25.60 -42.42 18.40
C ASN A 657 24.28 -43.04 17.91
N PHE A 658 24.11 -43.19 16.59
CA PHE A 658 22.85 -43.60 15.96
C PHE A 658 22.31 -44.93 16.50
N GLU A 659 23.14 -45.97 16.59
CA GLU A 659 22.72 -47.28 17.15
C GLU A 659 22.26 -47.19 18.61
N SER A 660 22.91 -46.36 19.44
CA SER A 660 22.49 -46.11 20.83
C SER A 660 21.18 -45.30 20.89
N TRP A 661 21.05 -44.30 20.03
CA TRP A 661 19.83 -43.49 19.91
C TRP A 661 18.64 -44.32 19.42
N VAL A 662 18.88 -45.30 18.54
CA VAL A 662 17.87 -46.25 18.06
C VAL A 662 17.31 -47.15 19.18
N GLN A 663 18.06 -47.38 20.26
CA GLN A 663 17.59 -48.12 21.44
C GLN A 663 16.81 -47.24 22.43
N ASP A 664 17.20 -45.97 22.59
CA ASP A 664 16.49 -45.00 23.45
C ASP A 664 16.41 -43.61 22.78
N PRO A 665 15.43 -43.40 21.88
CA PRO A 665 15.28 -42.15 21.13
C PRO A 665 14.91 -40.91 21.97
N LEU A 666 14.48 -41.12 23.23
CA LEU A 666 13.93 -40.06 24.08
C LEU A 666 14.99 -39.45 25.00
N HIS A 667 15.90 -40.27 25.55
CA HIS A 667 16.91 -39.80 26.51
C HIS A 667 18.32 -39.67 25.89
N VAL A 668 18.65 -40.43 24.83
CA VAL A 668 19.92 -40.25 24.12
C VAL A 668 19.85 -38.97 23.28
N ARG A 669 20.84 -38.08 23.42
CA ARG A 669 20.94 -36.90 22.55
C ARG A 669 21.71 -37.24 21.27
N PRO A 670 21.18 -36.94 20.07
CA PRO A 670 21.81 -37.32 18.80
C PRO A 670 23.09 -36.54 18.55
N ILE A 671 24.19 -37.22 18.20
CA ILE A 671 25.49 -36.58 17.92
C ILE A 671 25.64 -36.27 16.43
N ALA A 672 26.05 -35.05 16.09
CA ALA A 672 26.31 -34.62 14.72
C ALA A 672 27.69 -35.10 14.23
N HIS A 673 28.74 -34.77 14.98
CA HIS A 673 30.14 -35.12 14.70
C HIS A 673 31.03 -34.83 15.92
N ALA A 674 32.26 -35.33 15.90
CA ALA A 674 33.29 -35.01 16.89
C ALA A 674 33.88 -33.61 16.66
N ILE A 675 34.31 -32.95 17.73
CA ILE A 675 35.01 -31.66 17.70
C ILE A 675 36.51 -31.91 17.84
N TRP A 676 37.30 -31.44 16.88
CA TRP A 676 38.76 -31.41 16.95
C TRP A 676 39.24 -29.97 16.82
N ASP A 677 39.34 -29.27 17.95
CA ASP A 677 39.84 -27.90 18.03
C ASP A 677 41.01 -27.82 19.02
N PRO A 678 42.26 -27.60 18.57
CA PRO A 678 43.43 -27.54 19.45
C PRO A 678 43.48 -26.27 20.32
N HIS A 679 42.58 -25.31 20.14
CA HIS A 679 42.48 -24.12 20.99
C HIS A 679 41.57 -24.35 22.22
N PHE A 680 40.87 -25.49 22.33
CA PHE A 680 40.05 -25.83 23.48
C PHE A 680 40.93 -26.16 24.70
N GLY A 681 40.83 -25.35 25.75
CA GLY A 681 41.36 -25.72 27.08
C GLY A 681 40.59 -26.89 27.68
N GLN A 682 41.23 -27.63 28.60
CA GLN A 682 40.68 -28.85 29.20
C GLN A 682 39.23 -28.72 29.74
N PRO A 683 38.81 -27.62 30.40
CA PRO A 683 37.41 -27.47 30.84
C PRO A 683 36.40 -27.38 29.68
N ALA A 684 36.81 -26.91 28.49
CA ALA A 684 35.96 -26.91 27.30
C ALA A 684 35.92 -28.31 26.66
N VAL A 685 37.03 -29.05 26.67
CA VAL A 685 37.05 -30.47 26.28
C VAL A 685 36.06 -31.27 27.13
N GLU A 686 36.07 -31.07 28.45
CA GLU A 686 35.15 -31.71 29.39
C GLU A 686 33.70 -31.27 29.15
N ALA A 687 33.41 -29.97 29.06
CA ALA A 687 32.05 -29.46 28.86
C ALA A 687 31.39 -29.89 27.53
N PHE A 688 32.18 -30.16 26.48
CA PHE A 688 31.69 -30.67 25.20
C PHE A 688 31.74 -32.21 25.10
N THR A 689 32.32 -32.92 26.07
CA THR A 689 32.30 -34.39 26.12
C THR A 689 31.00 -34.87 26.78
N ARG A 690 29.99 -35.15 25.95
CA ARG A 690 28.59 -35.39 26.37
C ARG A 690 27.89 -36.40 25.46
N GLY A 691 26.66 -36.78 25.80
CA GLY A 691 25.86 -37.72 24.99
C GLY A 691 26.41 -39.15 24.94
N GLY A 692 27.25 -39.54 25.91
CA GLY A 692 27.93 -40.84 25.96
C GLY A 692 29.22 -40.93 25.13
N ALA A 693 29.67 -39.85 24.50
CA ALA A 693 30.90 -39.84 23.71
C ALA A 693 32.17 -39.93 24.57
N LEU A 694 33.23 -40.51 24.00
CA LEU A 694 34.58 -40.58 24.60
C LEU A 694 35.40 -39.28 24.46
N GLY A 695 34.79 -38.21 23.93
CA GLY A 695 35.44 -36.92 23.72
C GLY A 695 34.46 -35.84 23.22
N PRO A 696 34.97 -34.64 22.88
CA PRO A 696 34.15 -33.48 22.51
C PRO A 696 33.25 -33.71 21.30
N VAL A 697 31.95 -33.37 21.41
CA VAL A 697 30.95 -33.58 20.35
C VAL A 697 29.93 -32.44 20.23
N ASN A 698 29.46 -32.24 18.99
CA ASN A 698 28.28 -31.42 18.69
C ASN A 698 27.00 -32.27 18.72
N ILE A 699 25.93 -31.73 19.30
CA ILE A 699 24.59 -32.31 19.24
C ILE A 699 23.92 -31.90 17.92
N ALA A 700 23.19 -32.81 17.29
CA ALA A 700 22.47 -32.58 16.06
C ALA A 700 21.06 -32.03 16.33
N TYR A 701 20.71 -30.90 15.70
CA TYR A 701 19.36 -30.32 15.73
C TYR A 701 18.71 -30.28 14.33
N SER A 702 19.08 -31.23 13.48
CA SER A 702 18.70 -31.30 12.05
C SER A 702 17.63 -32.35 11.74
N GLY A 703 17.15 -33.10 12.74
CA GLY A 703 16.11 -34.13 12.56
C GLY A 703 16.51 -35.37 11.78
N VAL A 704 17.79 -35.50 11.38
CA VAL A 704 18.25 -36.60 10.51
C VAL A 704 18.18 -37.96 11.20
N TYR A 705 18.37 -38.03 12.52
CA TYR A 705 18.23 -39.26 13.31
C TYR A 705 16.78 -39.76 13.26
N GLN A 706 15.82 -38.89 13.59
CA GLN A 706 14.38 -39.17 13.53
C GLN A 706 13.95 -39.57 12.12
N TRP A 707 14.41 -38.86 11.08
CA TRP A 707 14.11 -39.19 9.69
C TRP A 707 14.64 -40.58 9.28
N TRP A 708 15.94 -40.84 9.46
CA TRP A 708 16.59 -42.09 9.06
C TRP A 708 16.04 -43.31 9.81
N TYR A 709 15.71 -43.14 11.09
CA TYR A 709 15.03 -44.17 11.87
C TYR A 709 13.59 -44.42 11.39
N THR A 710 12.84 -43.37 11.05
CA THR A 710 11.47 -43.51 10.53
C THR A 710 11.43 -44.30 9.23
N ILE A 711 12.41 -44.10 8.33
CA ILE A 711 12.49 -44.82 7.05
C ILE A 711 13.14 -46.21 7.16
N GLY A 712 13.43 -46.68 8.38
CA GLY A 712 13.86 -48.07 8.63
C GLY A 712 15.37 -48.31 8.73
N LEU A 713 16.23 -47.28 8.74
CA LEU A 713 17.66 -47.45 9.00
C LEU A 713 17.89 -47.72 10.51
N ARG A 714 18.83 -48.61 10.84
CA ARG A 714 19.02 -49.12 12.21
C ARG A 714 20.49 -49.21 12.63
N THR A 715 21.42 -49.40 11.70
CA THR A 715 22.85 -49.58 12.00
C THR A 715 23.72 -48.47 11.39
N ASN A 716 24.94 -48.33 11.88
CA ASN A 716 25.97 -47.49 11.29
C ASN A 716 26.40 -48.01 9.91
N GLU A 717 26.28 -49.32 9.66
CA GLU A 717 26.49 -49.93 8.33
C GLU A 717 25.46 -49.48 7.30
N ASP A 718 24.18 -49.33 7.69
CA ASP A 718 23.14 -48.75 6.81
C ASP A 718 23.53 -47.33 6.37
N LEU A 719 23.92 -46.49 7.33
CA LEU A 719 24.29 -45.10 7.11
C LEU A 719 25.56 -44.98 6.25
N TYR A 720 26.59 -45.78 6.54
CA TYR A 720 27.84 -45.81 5.79
C TYR A 720 27.63 -46.27 4.33
N THR A 721 26.81 -47.30 4.13
CA THR A 721 26.44 -47.78 2.79
C THR A 721 25.67 -46.71 2.02
N GLY A 722 24.73 -46.02 2.68
CA GLY A 722 24.02 -44.87 2.12
C GLY A 722 24.95 -43.71 1.75
N ALA A 723 25.96 -43.42 2.57
CA ALA A 723 26.96 -42.40 2.27
C ALA A 723 27.76 -42.74 0.99
N LEU A 724 28.29 -43.97 0.89
CA LEU A 724 29.02 -44.41 -0.30
C LEU A 724 28.15 -44.37 -1.57
N PHE A 725 26.87 -44.72 -1.47
CA PHE A 725 25.92 -44.63 -2.58
C PHE A 725 25.70 -43.18 -3.04
N LEU A 726 25.50 -42.23 -2.12
CA LEU A 726 25.32 -40.81 -2.47
C LEU A 726 26.61 -40.17 -2.98
N LEU A 727 27.78 -40.58 -2.48
CA LEU A 727 29.08 -40.17 -3.04
C LEU A 727 29.24 -40.65 -4.50
N PHE A 728 28.81 -41.87 -4.80
CA PHE A 728 28.78 -42.40 -6.16
C PHE A 728 27.81 -41.65 -7.08
N LEU A 729 26.60 -41.30 -6.60
CA LEU A 729 25.67 -40.43 -7.35
C LEU A 729 26.20 -39.02 -7.56
N SER A 730 26.97 -38.47 -6.62
CA SER A 730 27.66 -37.18 -6.78
C SER A 730 28.69 -37.26 -7.92
N ALA A 731 29.52 -38.30 -7.95
CA ALA A 731 30.49 -38.53 -9.01
C ALA A 731 29.82 -38.72 -10.39
N ILE A 732 28.73 -39.52 -10.47
CA ILE A 732 27.92 -39.66 -11.69
C ILE A 732 27.38 -38.30 -12.15
N SER A 733 26.88 -37.47 -11.23
CA SER A 733 26.31 -36.16 -11.56
C SER A 733 27.35 -35.22 -12.18
N LEU A 734 28.58 -35.18 -11.64
CA LEU A 734 29.69 -34.43 -12.23
C LEU A 734 30.07 -34.96 -13.62
N ILE A 735 30.14 -36.29 -13.79
CA ILE A 735 30.44 -36.92 -15.08
C ILE A 735 29.35 -36.62 -16.11
N ALA A 736 28.07 -36.65 -15.73
CA ALA A 736 26.95 -36.32 -16.61
C ALA A 736 26.97 -34.84 -17.05
N GLY A 737 27.23 -33.92 -16.12
CA GLY A 737 27.41 -32.49 -16.44
C GLY A 737 28.58 -32.24 -17.41
N TRP A 738 29.73 -32.89 -17.18
CA TRP A 738 30.87 -32.85 -18.10
C TRP A 738 30.57 -33.51 -19.46
N LEU A 739 29.84 -34.62 -19.48
CA LEU A 739 29.49 -35.37 -20.69
C LEU A 739 28.62 -34.52 -21.61
N HIS A 740 27.60 -33.84 -21.08
CA HIS A 740 26.71 -32.97 -21.85
C HIS A 740 27.36 -31.66 -22.33
N LEU A 741 28.57 -31.35 -21.89
CA LEU A 741 29.40 -30.29 -22.50
C LEU A 741 30.27 -30.80 -23.66
N GLN A 742 30.44 -32.12 -23.83
CA GLN A 742 31.22 -32.68 -24.93
C GLN A 742 30.49 -32.52 -26.27
N PRO A 743 31.18 -32.19 -27.39
CA PRO A 743 30.55 -31.83 -28.66
C PRO A 743 29.51 -32.83 -29.21
N LYS A 744 29.64 -34.12 -28.92
CA LYS A 744 28.71 -35.18 -29.36
C LYS A 744 27.38 -35.23 -28.57
N TRP A 745 27.37 -34.74 -27.33
CA TRP A 745 26.27 -34.97 -26.36
C TRP A 745 25.60 -33.68 -25.87
N LYS A 746 25.95 -32.56 -26.47
CA LYS A 746 25.33 -31.24 -26.25
C LYS A 746 23.86 -31.23 -26.66
N PRO A 747 22.91 -30.91 -25.76
CA PRO A 747 21.53 -30.69 -26.14
C PRO A 747 21.37 -29.38 -26.93
N SER A 748 20.45 -29.37 -27.89
CA SER A 748 20.07 -28.18 -28.67
C SER A 748 19.04 -27.32 -27.93
N VAL A 749 18.91 -26.04 -28.33
CA VAL A 749 17.86 -25.14 -27.79
C VAL A 749 16.45 -25.73 -27.94
N SER A 750 16.18 -26.45 -29.02
CA SER A 750 14.88 -27.10 -29.25
C SER A 750 14.57 -28.24 -28.26
N TRP A 751 15.59 -28.86 -27.66
CA TRP A 751 15.41 -29.79 -26.54
C TRP A 751 15.05 -29.03 -25.26
N PHE A 752 15.79 -27.96 -24.94
CA PHE A 752 15.55 -27.14 -23.75
C PHE A 752 14.19 -26.45 -23.75
N LYS A 753 13.67 -26.03 -24.91
CA LYS A 753 12.36 -25.37 -25.06
C LYS A 753 11.18 -26.34 -25.28
N ASN A 754 11.40 -27.66 -25.22
CA ASN A 754 10.32 -28.65 -25.31
C ASN A 754 9.61 -28.81 -23.94
N ALA A 755 8.75 -27.84 -23.63
CA ALA A 755 8.07 -27.74 -22.34
C ALA A 755 7.10 -28.90 -22.09
N GLU A 756 6.31 -29.32 -23.10
CA GLU A 756 5.39 -30.46 -23.02
C GLU A 756 6.10 -31.77 -22.64
N SER A 757 7.21 -32.11 -23.33
CA SER A 757 7.99 -33.31 -23.00
C SER A 757 8.59 -33.23 -21.59
N ARG A 758 9.15 -32.06 -21.23
CA ARG A 758 9.75 -31.85 -19.90
C ARG A 758 8.71 -32.01 -18.77
N LEU A 759 7.52 -31.42 -18.90
CA LEU A 759 6.45 -31.58 -17.92
C LEU A 759 5.97 -33.03 -17.81
N ASN A 760 5.75 -33.73 -18.92
CA ASN A 760 5.32 -35.13 -18.89
C ASN A 760 6.34 -36.03 -18.14
N HIS A 761 7.64 -35.90 -18.43
CA HIS A 761 8.69 -36.68 -17.77
C HIS A 761 8.91 -36.27 -16.31
N HIS A 762 8.75 -34.99 -15.96
CA HIS A 762 8.89 -34.53 -14.57
C HIS A 762 7.69 -34.95 -13.72
N LEU A 763 6.47 -34.84 -14.23
CA LEU A 763 5.26 -35.27 -13.52
C LEU A 763 5.23 -36.80 -13.39
N SER A 764 5.23 -37.55 -14.51
CA SER A 764 5.10 -39.01 -14.43
C SER A 764 6.36 -39.70 -13.91
N GLY A 765 7.55 -39.30 -14.38
CA GLY A 765 8.83 -39.88 -13.98
C GLY A 765 9.32 -39.36 -12.63
N LEU A 766 9.76 -38.09 -12.59
CA LEU A 766 10.45 -37.53 -11.42
C LEU A 766 9.58 -37.48 -10.15
N PHE A 767 8.26 -37.26 -10.27
CA PHE A 767 7.35 -37.30 -9.11
C PHE A 767 6.56 -38.62 -9.02
N GLY A 768 5.91 -39.06 -10.09
CA GLY A 768 5.07 -40.27 -10.09
C GLY A 768 5.84 -41.56 -9.78
N VAL A 769 6.85 -41.91 -10.59
CA VAL A 769 7.66 -43.11 -10.38
C VAL A 769 8.48 -43.03 -9.09
N SER A 770 9.02 -41.85 -8.74
CA SER A 770 9.74 -41.68 -7.47
C SER A 770 8.85 -41.88 -6.24
N SER A 771 7.61 -41.36 -6.25
CA SER A 771 6.66 -41.58 -5.15
C SER A 771 6.17 -43.03 -5.08
N LEU A 772 6.05 -43.72 -6.22
CA LEU A 772 5.75 -45.15 -6.27
C LEU A 772 6.92 -45.98 -5.71
N ALA A 773 8.16 -45.64 -6.06
CA ALA A 773 9.36 -46.28 -5.52
C ALA A 773 9.52 -46.01 -4.02
N TRP A 774 9.20 -44.80 -3.56
CA TRP A 774 9.19 -44.46 -2.14
C TRP A 774 8.11 -45.22 -1.37
N THR A 775 6.93 -45.41 -1.96
CA THR A 775 5.90 -46.31 -1.41
C THR A 775 6.45 -47.73 -1.25
N GLY A 776 7.14 -48.26 -2.28
CA GLY A 776 7.79 -49.57 -2.21
C GLY A 776 8.81 -49.66 -1.07
N HIS A 777 9.65 -48.64 -0.90
CA HIS A 777 10.60 -48.56 0.22
C HIS A 777 9.89 -48.52 1.59
N LEU A 778 8.82 -47.72 1.73
CA LEU A 778 8.05 -47.66 2.98
C LEU A 778 7.39 -49.00 3.32
N VAL A 779 6.75 -49.65 2.34
CA VAL A 779 6.05 -50.93 2.50
C VAL A 779 7.00 -52.12 2.75
N HIS A 780 8.17 -52.16 2.09
CA HIS A 780 9.09 -53.29 2.20
C HIS A 780 10.24 -53.11 3.20
N VAL A 781 10.53 -51.88 3.65
CA VAL A 781 11.68 -51.61 4.56
C VAL A 781 11.27 -50.83 5.80
N ALA A 782 10.58 -49.69 5.66
CA ALA A 782 10.26 -48.84 6.81
C ALA A 782 9.23 -49.49 7.75
N ILE A 783 8.12 -50.00 7.21
CA ILE A 783 7.05 -50.64 7.99
C ILE A 783 7.52 -51.96 8.64
N PRO A 784 8.22 -52.89 7.96
CA PRO A 784 8.85 -54.02 8.62
C PRO A 784 9.85 -53.58 9.70
N GLY A 785 10.70 -52.59 9.41
CA GLY A 785 11.66 -52.04 10.37
C GLY A 785 11.02 -51.36 11.59
N SER A 786 9.81 -50.79 11.46
CA SER A 786 9.03 -50.28 12.60
C SER A 786 8.35 -51.38 13.41
N ARG A 787 8.25 -52.61 12.87
CA ARG A 787 7.69 -53.81 13.53
C ARG A 787 8.76 -54.79 14.01
N GLY A 788 10.01 -54.32 14.16
CA GLY A 788 11.16 -55.13 14.60
C GLY A 788 11.68 -56.15 13.58
N GLN A 789 11.23 -56.10 12.32
CA GLN A 789 11.66 -57.02 11.26
C GLN A 789 12.83 -56.43 10.46
N TYR A 790 13.90 -57.20 10.32
CA TYR A 790 15.09 -56.79 9.55
C TYR A 790 14.93 -57.16 8.07
N VAL A 791 14.75 -56.14 7.21
CA VAL A 791 14.70 -56.31 5.75
C VAL A 791 15.76 -55.42 5.08
N ARG A 792 16.65 -56.04 4.30
CA ARG A 792 17.77 -55.42 3.58
C ARG A 792 18.04 -56.18 2.26
N TRP A 793 18.98 -55.69 1.46
CA TRP A 793 19.28 -56.24 0.12
C TRP A 793 19.61 -57.74 0.08
N ASN A 794 19.99 -58.36 1.19
CA ASN A 794 20.27 -59.78 1.32
C ASN A 794 19.03 -60.67 1.55
N ASN A 795 17.87 -60.12 1.91
CA ASN A 795 16.62 -60.86 2.16
C ASN A 795 15.34 -60.18 1.62
N PHE A 796 15.46 -59.01 0.99
CA PHE A 796 14.34 -58.21 0.47
C PHE A 796 13.39 -58.97 -0.50
N LEU A 797 13.91 -59.97 -1.22
CA LEU A 797 13.13 -60.78 -2.15
C LEU A 797 12.42 -61.97 -1.49
N ASP A 798 12.85 -62.37 -0.29
CA ASP A 798 12.33 -63.53 0.43
C ASP A 798 11.29 -63.15 1.49
N VAL A 799 11.30 -61.89 1.96
CA VAL A 799 10.35 -61.37 2.95
C VAL A 799 9.14 -60.72 2.26
N LEU A 800 7.95 -61.32 2.43
CA LEU A 800 6.69 -60.73 1.98
C LEU A 800 6.30 -59.55 2.90
N PRO A 801 5.97 -58.35 2.37
CA PRO A 801 5.54 -57.20 3.18
C PRO A 801 4.12 -57.38 3.76
N TYR A 802 3.34 -58.30 3.22
CA TYR A 802 1.97 -58.62 3.63
C TYR A 802 1.74 -60.14 3.50
N PRO A 803 1.04 -60.83 4.42
CA PRO A 803 1.04 -62.30 4.48
C PRO A 803 0.52 -63.01 3.22
N GLN A 804 -0.47 -62.43 2.53
CA GLN A 804 -1.02 -62.95 1.26
C GLN A 804 -0.31 -62.37 0.00
N GLY A 805 0.80 -61.66 0.18
CA GLY A 805 1.60 -61.07 -0.90
C GLY A 805 0.78 -60.18 -1.84
N LEU A 806 0.97 -60.34 -3.15
CA LEU A 806 0.27 -59.60 -4.20
C LEU A 806 -1.10 -60.19 -4.60
N GLY A 807 -1.55 -61.29 -3.96
CA GLY A 807 -2.84 -61.92 -4.26
C GLY A 807 -4.05 -60.98 -4.14
N PRO A 808 -4.19 -60.20 -3.06
CA PRO A 808 -5.24 -59.19 -2.92
C PRO A 808 -5.21 -58.08 -3.99
N LEU A 809 -4.01 -57.68 -4.45
CA LEU A 809 -3.87 -56.66 -5.50
C LEU A 809 -4.50 -57.12 -6.82
N PHE A 810 -4.12 -58.31 -7.30
CA PHE A 810 -4.59 -58.85 -8.59
C PHE A 810 -6.05 -59.33 -8.56
N THR A 811 -6.61 -59.63 -7.38
CA THR A 811 -8.03 -60.00 -7.20
C THR A 811 -8.95 -58.81 -6.93
N GLY A 812 -8.41 -57.58 -6.84
CA GLY A 812 -9.18 -56.37 -6.54
C GLY A 812 -9.59 -56.22 -5.07
N GLN A 813 -9.14 -57.12 -4.19
CA GLN A 813 -9.47 -57.14 -2.76
C GLN A 813 -8.53 -56.23 -1.95
N TRP A 814 -8.34 -54.99 -2.42
CA TRP A 814 -7.34 -54.06 -1.90
C TRP A 814 -7.58 -53.66 -0.43
N ASN A 815 -8.82 -53.76 0.05
CA ASN A 815 -9.19 -53.51 1.44
C ASN A 815 -8.47 -54.44 2.44
N LEU A 816 -8.01 -55.62 2.01
CA LEU A 816 -7.24 -56.53 2.86
C LEU A 816 -5.92 -55.89 3.35
N TYR A 817 -5.26 -55.06 2.52
CA TYR A 817 -4.01 -54.37 2.88
C TYR A 817 -4.16 -53.32 4.00
N ALA A 818 -5.39 -52.93 4.33
CA ALA A 818 -5.72 -52.03 5.43
C ALA A 818 -6.18 -52.77 6.71
N GLN A 819 -6.34 -54.09 6.67
CA GLN A 819 -6.79 -54.87 7.83
C GLN A 819 -5.65 -55.11 8.82
N ASN A 820 -6.01 -55.14 10.11
CA ASN A 820 -5.09 -55.29 11.24
C ASN A 820 -3.98 -54.20 11.22
N PRO A 821 -4.33 -52.92 11.49
CA PRO A 821 -3.36 -51.85 11.70
C PRO A 821 -2.52 -52.09 12.97
N ASP A 822 -1.43 -51.34 13.10
CA ASP A 822 -0.65 -51.30 14.34
C ASP A 822 -1.51 -50.76 15.48
N SER A 823 -1.42 -51.38 16.66
CA SER A 823 -2.27 -51.05 17.80
C SER A 823 -1.89 -49.73 18.46
N SER A 824 -2.79 -49.15 19.26
CA SER A 824 -2.49 -47.99 20.11
C SER A 824 -1.40 -48.24 21.16
N SER A 825 -1.08 -49.50 21.43
CA SER A 825 -0.01 -49.97 22.32
C SER A 825 1.21 -50.51 21.55
N HIS A 826 1.33 -50.25 20.24
CA HIS A 826 2.49 -50.64 19.46
C HIS A 826 3.76 -49.94 19.96
N LEU A 827 4.83 -50.71 20.16
CA LEU A 827 6.15 -50.19 20.51
C LEU A 827 7.02 -50.15 19.24
N PHE A 828 7.18 -48.95 18.69
CA PHE A 828 7.86 -48.70 17.42
C PHE A 828 9.31 -49.21 17.45
N GLY A 829 9.66 -50.01 16.44
CA GLY A 829 10.93 -50.72 16.36
C GLY A 829 10.87 -52.16 16.88
N THR A 830 9.73 -52.63 17.41
CA THR A 830 9.54 -53.98 17.96
C THR A 830 8.31 -54.67 17.36
N SER A 831 8.11 -55.95 17.63
CA SER A 831 6.88 -56.67 17.25
C SER A 831 5.74 -56.55 18.27
N GLU A 832 5.94 -55.86 19.40
CA GLU A 832 4.92 -55.73 20.45
C GLU A 832 3.81 -54.77 20.02
N GLY A 833 2.57 -55.28 19.98
CA GLY A 833 1.41 -54.51 19.50
C GLY A 833 1.39 -54.25 17.98
N ALA A 834 2.29 -54.88 17.21
CA ALA A 834 2.41 -54.68 15.77
C ALA A 834 1.27 -55.34 14.97
N GLY A 835 0.84 -54.64 13.92
CA GLY A 835 -0.17 -55.10 12.97
C GLY A 835 0.41 -55.82 11.76
N THR A 836 -0.44 -56.07 10.75
CA THR A 836 -0.06 -56.64 9.45
C THR A 836 -0.44 -55.78 8.26
N SER A 837 -1.21 -54.69 8.45
CA SER A 837 -1.54 -53.75 7.38
C SER A 837 -0.29 -53.12 6.73
N ILE A 838 -0.40 -52.66 5.49
CA ILE A 838 0.65 -51.92 4.78
C ILE A 838 0.19 -50.59 4.21
N LEU A 839 -1.12 -50.39 4.06
CA LEU A 839 -1.75 -49.19 3.50
C LEU A 839 -3.01 -48.88 4.32
N THR A 840 -3.01 -47.78 5.07
CA THR A 840 -4.14 -47.41 5.95
C THR A 840 -4.60 -45.97 5.71
N LEU A 841 -5.64 -45.55 6.42
CA LEU A 841 -6.07 -44.15 6.46
C LEU A 841 -6.69 -43.86 7.84
N LEU A 842 -5.89 -44.05 8.89
CA LEU A 842 -6.31 -43.99 10.31
C LEU A 842 -6.53 -42.54 10.78
N GLY A 843 -5.70 -41.61 10.31
CA GLY A 843 -5.66 -40.23 10.78
C GLY A 843 -5.05 -40.08 12.19
N GLY A 844 -4.73 -38.84 12.55
CA GLY A 844 -4.06 -38.52 13.81
C GLY A 844 -2.63 -39.06 13.89
N PHE A 845 -2.19 -39.40 15.10
CA PHE A 845 -0.81 -39.79 15.39
C PHE A 845 -0.71 -41.15 16.09
N HIS A 846 0.41 -41.82 15.88
CA HIS A 846 0.82 -43.02 16.61
C HIS A 846 1.15 -42.64 18.07
N PRO A 847 0.48 -43.20 19.09
CA PRO A 847 0.52 -42.67 20.46
C PRO A 847 1.93 -42.54 21.07
N GLN A 848 2.78 -43.56 20.90
CA GLN A 848 4.14 -43.57 21.46
C GLN A 848 5.07 -42.53 20.80
N THR A 849 5.06 -42.44 19.46
CA THR A 849 6.02 -41.63 18.70
C THR A 849 5.56 -40.20 18.48
N GLN A 850 4.28 -39.89 18.74
CA GLN A 850 3.61 -38.61 18.44
C GLN A 850 3.80 -38.15 16.99
N SER A 851 3.84 -39.10 16.06
CA SER A 851 4.03 -38.86 14.63
C SER A 851 2.93 -39.52 13.78
N LEU A 852 2.81 -39.11 12.52
CA LEU A 852 1.92 -39.76 11.54
C LEU A 852 2.25 -41.27 11.39
N TRP A 853 1.22 -42.08 11.12
CA TRP A 853 1.35 -43.52 10.92
C TRP A 853 2.10 -43.84 9.61
N LEU A 854 3.11 -44.71 9.65
CA LEU A 854 3.88 -45.10 8.46
C LEU A 854 3.02 -45.70 7.34
N THR A 855 1.97 -46.44 7.69
CA THR A 855 1.00 -47.04 6.76
C THR A 855 0.06 -46.00 6.11
N ASP A 856 -0.21 -44.88 6.78
CA ASP A 856 -0.90 -43.72 6.18
C ASP A 856 0.07 -42.94 5.26
N ILE A 857 1.33 -42.77 5.67
CA ILE A 857 2.37 -42.13 4.83
C ILE A 857 2.63 -42.94 3.55
N ALA A 858 2.68 -44.28 3.64
CA ALA A 858 2.82 -45.15 2.47
C ALA A 858 1.63 -45.02 1.53
N HIS A 859 0.40 -45.02 2.06
CA HIS A 859 -0.82 -44.85 1.26
C HIS A 859 -0.92 -43.46 0.61
N HIS A 860 -0.49 -42.41 1.31
CA HIS A 860 -0.36 -41.06 0.73
C HIS A 860 0.57 -41.05 -0.49
N HIS A 861 1.77 -41.64 -0.37
CA HIS A 861 2.74 -41.70 -1.47
C HIS A 861 2.25 -42.54 -2.65
N LEU A 862 1.46 -43.59 -2.40
CA LEU A 862 0.82 -44.39 -3.45
C LEU A 862 -0.25 -43.57 -4.20
N ALA A 863 -1.10 -42.85 -3.45
CA ALA A 863 -2.17 -42.04 -4.03
C ALA A 863 -1.62 -40.89 -4.90
N ILE A 864 -0.63 -40.13 -4.41
CA ILE A 864 -0.02 -39.06 -5.20
C ILE A 864 0.81 -39.60 -6.37
N ALA A 865 1.40 -40.79 -6.26
CA ALA A 865 2.08 -41.44 -7.39
C ALA A 865 1.13 -41.65 -8.56
N PHE A 866 -0.07 -42.20 -8.33
CA PHE A 866 -1.08 -42.37 -9.39
C PHE A 866 -1.55 -41.02 -9.96
N ILE A 867 -1.75 -40.00 -9.12
CA ILE A 867 -2.13 -38.65 -9.57
C ILE A 867 -1.06 -38.08 -10.52
N PHE A 868 0.22 -38.13 -10.14
CA PHE A 868 1.32 -37.61 -10.95
C PHE A 868 1.62 -38.44 -12.20
N LEU A 869 1.47 -39.77 -12.13
CA LEU A 869 1.55 -40.66 -13.31
C LEU A 869 0.49 -40.30 -14.35
N VAL A 870 -0.77 -40.08 -13.94
CA VAL A 870 -1.86 -39.67 -14.85
C VAL A 870 -1.63 -38.25 -15.38
N ALA A 871 -1.28 -37.29 -14.52
CA ALA A 871 -1.03 -35.90 -14.91
C ALA A 871 0.12 -35.77 -15.93
N GLY A 872 1.17 -36.60 -15.80
CA GLY A 872 2.30 -36.64 -16.72
C GLY A 872 2.03 -37.28 -18.08
N HIS A 873 0.78 -37.63 -18.40
CA HIS A 873 0.34 -38.06 -19.74
C HIS A 873 -0.60 -37.05 -20.43
N MET A 874 -0.79 -35.85 -19.85
CA MET A 874 -1.73 -34.84 -20.37
C MET A 874 -1.21 -34.10 -21.61
N TYR A 875 0.10 -33.81 -21.69
CA TYR A 875 0.66 -32.93 -22.72
C TYR A 875 1.12 -33.70 -23.98
N ARG A 876 1.03 -33.07 -25.15
CA ARG A 876 1.29 -33.70 -26.44
C ARG A 876 2.78 -33.90 -26.67
N THR A 877 3.16 -35.11 -27.07
CA THR A 877 4.53 -35.47 -27.45
C THR A 877 4.58 -36.00 -28.89
N ASN A 878 5.70 -36.62 -29.28
CA ASN A 878 5.87 -37.29 -30.58
C ASN A 878 4.88 -38.44 -30.83
N PHE A 879 4.15 -38.91 -29.81
CA PHE A 879 3.06 -39.89 -29.98
C PHE A 879 1.73 -39.27 -30.48
N GLY A 880 1.67 -37.95 -30.67
CA GLY A 880 0.53 -37.24 -31.30
C GLY A 880 -0.73 -37.06 -30.43
N ILE A 881 -0.86 -37.85 -29.35
CA ILE A 881 -1.95 -37.77 -28.37
C ILE A 881 -1.59 -36.74 -27.27
N GLY A 882 -2.58 -36.01 -26.74
CA GLY A 882 -2.43 -35.01 -25.68
C GLY A 882 -2.65 -33.56 -26.15
N HIS A 883 -2.47 -32.61 -25.24
CA HIS A 883 -2.66 -31.16 -25.47
C HIS A 883 -1.33 -30.43 -25.66
N SER A 884 -1.24 -29.46 -26.58
CA SER A 884 -0.16 -28.45 -26.51
C SER A 884 -0.55 -27.36 -25.52
N MET A 885 0.42 -26.87 -24.74
CA MET A 885 0.21 -25.76 -23.83
C MET A 885 -0.03 -24.43 -24.58
N LYS A 886 0.51 -24.29 -25.80
CA LYS A 886 0.28 -23.10 -26.62
C LYS A 886 -1.18 -23.00 -27.06
N ASP A 887 -1.72 -24.09 -27.62
CA ASP A 887 -3.14 -24.20 -28.01
C ASP A 887 -4.07 -23.86 -26.83
N LEU A 888 -3.79 -24.41 -25.63
CA LEU A 888 -4.56 -24.19 -24.41
C LEU A 888 -4.55 -22.72 -23.96
N LEU A 889 -3.39 -22.06 -23.98
CA LEU A 889 -3.26 -20.66 -23.57
C LEU A 889 -3.86 -19.69 -24.62
N GLU A 890 -3.72 -19.98 -25.92
CA GLU A 890 -4.30 -19.11 -26.96
C GLU A 890 -5.83 -19.22 -27.07
N ALA A 891 -6.41 -20.36 -26.68
CA ALA A 891 -7.85 -20.57 -26.57
C ALA A 891 -8.46 -19.96 -25.30
N HIS A 892 -7.67 -19.72 -24.24
CA HIS A 892 -8.18 -19.24 -22.95
C HIS A 892 -8.39 -17.71 -22.94
N ILE A 893 -9.55 -17.29 -23.46
CA ILE A 893 -10.02 -15.91 -23.52
C ILE A 893 -11.21 -15.75 -22.56
N PRO A 894 -11.26 -14.72 -21.69
CA PRO A 894 -12.34 -14.56 -20.73
C PRO A 894 -13.67 -14.17 -21.43
N PRO A 895 -14.81 -14.80 -21.08
CA PRO A 895 -16.08 -14.56 -21.78
C PRO A 895 -16.61 -13.12 -21.64
N GLY A 896 -16.19 -12.39 -20.59
CA GLY A 896 -16.57 -10.99 -20.37
C GLY A 896 -15.63 -9.95 -20.98
N GLY A 897 -14.57 -10.32 -21.72
CA GLY A 897 -13.64 -9.41 -22.40
C GLY A 897 -12.79 -8.47 -21.53
N ARG A 898 -13.07 -8.33 -20.23
CA ARG A 898 -12.44 -7.35 -19.31
C ARG A 898 -10.92 -7.52 -19.10
N LEU A 899 -10.34 -8.66 -19.48
CA LEU A 899 -8.89 -8.91 -19.44
C LEU A 899 -8.25 -8.92 -20.84
N GLY A 900 -8.88 -8.27 -21.83
CA GLY A 900 -8.34 -8.11 -23.18
C GLY A 900 -8.15 -9.43 -23.91
N ARG A 901 -7.01 -9.58 -24.59
CA ARG A 901 -6.56 -10.78 -25.31
C ARG A 901 -6.27 -12.00 -24.42
N GLY A 902 -6.46 -11.93 -23.10
CA GLY A 902 -6.32 -13.07 -22.20
C GLY A 902 -4.88 -13.59 -22.13
N HIS A 903 -4.68 -14.89 -22.34
CA HIS A 903 -3.38 -15.56 -22.22
C HIS A 903 -2.56 -15.65 -23.53
N LYS A 904 -2.99 -14.99 -24.61
CA LYS A 904 -2.27 -15.00 -25.90
C LYS A 904 -0.85 -14.45 -25.77
N GLY A 905 0.11 -15.14 -26.38
CA GLY A 905 1.55 -14.81 -26.34
C GLY A 905 2.27 -15.24 -25.05
N LEU A 906 1.57 -15.71 -24.01
CA LEU A 906 2.20 -16.10 -22.75
C LEU A 906 3.09 -17.35 -22.89
N TYR A 907 2.70 -18.37 -23.67
CA TYR A 907 3.53 -19.58 -23.85
C TYR A 907 4.94 -19.21 -24.31
N ASP A 908 5.06 -18.42 -25.37
CA ASP A 908 6.36 -18.00 -25.91
C ASP A 908 7.07 -17.01 -24.97
N THR A 909 6.34 -16.15 -24.25
CA THR A 909 6.95 -15.22 -23.27
C THR A 909 7.57 -15.98 -22.09
N ILE A 910 6.90 -17.03 -21.60
CA ILE A 910 7.38 -17.88 -20.51
C ILE A 910 8.52 -18.78 -20.99
N ASN A 911 8.32 -19.52 -22.09
CA ASN A 911 9.23 -20.57 -22.54
C ASN A 911 10.56 -20.02 -23.10
N ASN A 912 10.59 -18.77 -23.57
CA ASN A 912 11.84 -18.11 -23.99
C ASN A 912 12.58 -17.43 -22.82
N SER A 913 11.89 -16.95 -21.77
CA SER A 913 12.54 -16.30 -20.63
C SER A 913 12.95 -17.29 -19.55
N LEU A 914 14.27 -17.38 -19.32
CA LEU A 914 14.83 -18.09 -18.16
C LEU A 914 14.52 -17.36 -16.84
N HIS A 915 14.53 -16.01 -16.85
CA HIS A 915 14.20 -15.21 -15.67
C HIS A 915 12.73 -15.37 -15.23
N PHE A 916 11.78 -15.49 -16.16
CA PHE A 916 10.38 -15.76 -15.82
C PHE A 916 10.17 -17.19 -15.30
N GLN A 917 10.80 -18.19 -15.95
CA GLN A 917 10.75 -19.59 -15.50
C GLN A 917 11.34 -19.73 -14.08
N LEU A 918 12.49 -19.10 -13.81
CA LEU A 918 13.11 -19.13 -12.49
C LEU A 918 12.30 -18.33 -11.45
N GLY A 919 11.69 -17.20 -11.84
CA GLY A 919 10.76 -16.45 -11.00
C GLY A 919 9.56 -17.29 -10.55
N LEU A 920 8.89 -17.98 -11.48
CA LEU A 920 7.79 -18.90 -11.16
C LEU A 920 8.22 -20.10 -10.33
N ALA A 921 9.37 -20.70 -10.65
CA ALA A 921 9.90 -21.85 -9.92
C ALA A 921 10.22 -21.49 -8.47
N LEU A 922 10.87 -20.34 -8.23
CA LEU A 922 11.14 -19.82 -6.90
C LEU A 922 9.84 -19.45 -6.17
N ALA A 923 8.88 -18.78 -6.81
CA ALA A 923 7.60 -18.46 -6.16
C ALA A 923 6.86 -19.73 -5.69
N SER A 924 6.81 -20.76 -6.55
CA SER A 924 6.18 -22.04 -6.24
C SER A 924 6.91 -22.78 -5.12
N LEU A 925 8.26 -22.82 -5.19
CA LEU A 925 9.09 -23.48 -4.20
C LEU A 925 9.02 -22.78 -2.84
N GLY A 926 9.04 -21.45 -2.79
CA GLY A 926 9.00 -20.68 -1.53
C GLY A 926 7.69 -20.88 -0.77
N VAL A 927 6.56 -20.92 -1.48
CA VAL A 927 5.25 -21.30 -0.91
C VAL A 927 5.31 -22.72 -0.34
N ILE A 928 5.85 -23.68 -1.10
CA ILE A 928 5.96 -25.08 -0.64
C ILE A 928 6.92 -25.22 0.55
N THR A 929 8.05 -24.52 0.58
CA THR A 929 8.99 -24.53 1.71
C THR A 929 8.36 -23.96 2.99
N SER A 930 7.57 -22.88 2.88
CA SER A 930 6.81 -22.36 4.02
C SER A 930 5.72 -23.34 4.47
N LEU A 931 5.02 -23.99 3.53
CA LEU A 931 4.02 -25.02 3.82
C LEU A 931 4.64 -26.25 4.52
N VAL A 932 5.83 -26.69 4.09
CA VAL A 932 6.60 -27.75 4.75
C VAL A 932 6.90 -27.38 6.20
N ALA A 933 7.34 -26.15 6.48
CA ALA A 933 7.54 -25.70 7.86
C ALA A 933 6.24 -25.74 8.68
N GLN A 934 5.14 -25.21 8.14
CA GLN A 934 3.83 -25.19 8.82
C GLN A 934 3.28 -26.60 9.08
N HIS A 935 3.46 -27.54 8.15
CA HIS A 935 3.00 -28.92 8.32
C HIS A 935 3.94 -29.75 9.20
N MET A 936 5.27 -29.58 9.15
CA MET A 936 6.19 -30.41 9.93
C MET A 936 6.10 -30.19 11.46
N TYR A 937 5.69 -29.00 11.93
CA TYR A 937 5.49 -28.78 13.36
C TYR A 937 4.11 -29.25 13.86
N SER A 938 3.07 -29.14 13.03
CA SER A 938 1.67 -29.43 13.39
C SER A 938 1.22 -30.85 13.05
N LEU A 939 1.87 -31.50 12.08
CA LEU A 939 1.67 -32.90 11.66
C LEU A 939 3.04 -33.61 11.57
N PRO A 940 3.66 -33.98 12.71
CA PRO A 940 5.01 -34.52 12.73
C PRO A 940 5.12 -35.83 11.94
N ALA A 941 5.93 -35.84 10.87
CA ALA A 941 6.04 -36.99 9.97
C ALA A 941 7.11 -38.03 10.37
N TYR A 942 7.93 -37.74 11.38
CA TYR A 942 9.04 -38.58 11.83
C TYR A 942 8.88 -38.98 13.30
N ALA A 943 9.19 -40.24 13.61
CA ALA A 943 9.07 -40.77 14.95
C ALA A 943 9.93 -40.00 15.96
N PHE A 944 9.35 -39.68 17.11
CA PHE A 944 9.98 -38.99 18.24
C PHE A 944 10.45 -37.53 17.97
N ILE A 945 10.06 -36.91 16.84
CA ILE A 945 10.45 -35.53 16.54
C ILE A 945 9.60 -34.46 17.24
N ALA A 946 8.39 -34.81 17.70
CA ALA A 946 7.54 -33.89 18.46
C ALA A 946 8.07 -33.61 19.87
N GLN A 947 8.84 -34.56 20.42
CA GLN A 947 9.47 -34.54 21.72
C GLN A 947 10.85 -33.86 21.70
N ASP A 948 11.48 -33.72 20.53
CA ASP A 948 12.72 -32.96 20.33
C ASP A 948 12.41 -31.50 19.96
N PHE A 949 12.03 -30.72 20.97
CA PHE A 949 11.65 -29.33 20.82
C PHE A 949 12.75 -28.45 20.18
N THR A 950 14.03 -28.77 20.41
CA THR A 950 15.14 -27.97 19.85
C THR A 950 15.28 -28.22 18.34
N THR A 951 15.21 -29.48 17.91
CA THR A 951 15.16 -29.84 16.49
C THR A 951 13.90 -29.28 15.82
N GLN A 952 12.72 -29.41 16.43
CA GLN A 952 11.47 -28.94 15.82
C GLN A 952 11.48 -27.41 15.61
N ALA A 953 11.94 -26.65 16.61
CA ALA A 953 12.11 -25.20 16.51
C ALA A 953 13.15 -24.82 15.44
N ALA A 954 14.31 -25.49 15.43
CA ALA A 954 15.36 -25.25 14.44
C ALA A 954 14.88 -25.53 13.00
N LEU A 955 14.16 -26.63 12.78
CA LEU A 955 13.63 -27.00 11.46
C LEU A 955 12.56 -26.03 10.96
N TYR A 956 11.62 -25.61 11.81
CA TYR A 956 10.61 -24.61 11.46
C TYR A 956 11.28 -23.29 11.04
N THR A 957 12.19 -22.78 11.89
CA THR A 957 12.93 -21.54 11.64
C THR A 957 13.76 -21.62 10.36
N HIS A 958 14.51 -22.71 10.15
CA HIS A 958 15.35 -22.93 8.97
C HIS A 958 14.54 -22.85 7.67
N HIS A 959 13.42 -23.58 7.59
CA HIS A 959 12.59 -23.59 6.40
C HIS A 959 11.88 -22.24 6.17
N GLN A 960 11.43 -21.52 7.21
CA GLN A 960 10.83 -20.19 7.03
C GLN A 960 11.84 -19.13 6.55
N TYR A 961 13.09 -19.14 7.04
CA TYR A 961 14.13 -18.26 6.47
C TYR A 961 14.39 -18.59 4.99
N ILE A 962 14.54 -19.87 4.64
CA ILE A 962 14.75 -20.30 3.24
C ILE A 962 13.57 -19.88 2.35
N ALA A 963 12.33 -20.06 2.81
CA ALA A 963 11.14 -19.60 2.10
C ALA A 963 11.19 -18.08 1.85
N GLY A 964 11.57 -17.28 2.84
CA GLY A 964 11.74 -15.83 2.71
C GLY A 964 12.78 -15.42 1.66
N PHE A 965 13.96 -16.06 1.64
CA PHE A 965 14.99 -15.83 0.61
C PHE A 965 14.52 -16.25 -0.79
N ILE A 966 13.89 -17.43 -0.89
CA ILE A 966 13.38 -17.95 -2.17
C ILE A 966 12.29 -17.05 -2.74
N MET A 967 11.31 -16.61 -1.94
CA MET A 967 10.26 -15.68 -2.35
C MET A 967 10.84 -14.31 -2.75
N THR A 968 11.84 -13.80 -2.04
CA THR A 968 12.55 -12.56 -2.41
C THR A 968 13.26 -12.71 -3.77
N GLY A 969 13.91 -13.85 -4.00
CA GLY A 969 14.52 -14.21 -5.27
C GLY A 969 13.52 -14.31 -6.42
N ALA A 970 12.32 -14.84 -6.17
CA ALA A 970 11.25 -14.95 -7.16
C ALA A 970 10.87 -13.58 -7.76
N PHE A 971 10.60 -12.60 -6.90
CA PHE A 971 10.30 -11.23 -7.33
C PHE A 971 11.51 -10.52 -7.96
N ALA A 972 12.73 -10.78 -7.47
CA ALA A 972 13.94 -10.25 -8.08
C ALA A 972 14.11 -10.74 -9.53
N HIS A 973 13.93 -12.05 -9.79
CA HIS A 973 13.98 -12.59 -11.15
C HIS A 973 12.81 -12.12 -12.02
N GLY A 974 11.61 -11.93 -11.45
CA GLY A 974 10.49 -11.26 -12.13
C GLY A 974 10.81 -9.82 -12.55
N ALA A 975 11.49 -9.05 -11.69
CA ALA A 975 11.96 -7.70 -12.02
C ALA A 975 13.03 -7.70 -13.13
N ILE A 976 13.96 -8.68 -13.13
CA ILE A 976 14.97 -8.81 -14.18
C ILE A 976 14.32 -9.19 -15.52
N PHE A 977 13.34 -10.11 -15.53
CA PHE A 977 12.50 -10.40 -16.70
C PHE A 977 11.86 -9.13 -17.28
N PHE A 978 11.28 -8.28 -16.42
CA PHE A 978 10.70 -7.02 -16.90
C PHE A 978 11.75 -6.06 -17.47
N ILE A 979 13.03 -6.15 -17.09
CA ILE A 979 14.09 -5.33 -17.69
C ILE A 979 14.61 -5.94 -19.00
N ARG A 980 15.07 -7.21 -18.97
CA ARG A 980 15.78 -7.87 -20.07
C ARG A 980 14.85 -8.43 -21.15
N ASP A 981 13.82 -9.17 -20.75
CA ASP A 981 13.14 -10.11 -21.64
C ASP A 981 11.75 -9.64 -22.11
N TYR A 982 11.07 -8.80 -21.31
CA TYR A 982 9.69 -8.43 -21.59
C TYR A 982 9.55 -7.57 -22.88
N ASN A 983 8.97 -8.19 -23.92
CA ASN A 983 8.55 -7.55 -25.16
C ASN A 983 7.07 -7.09 -25.06
N PRO A 984 6.78 -5.77 -25.12
CA PRO A 984 5.41 -5.25 -25.10
C PRO A 984 4.59 -5.62 -26.34
N GLU A 985 5.20 -5.71 -27.52
CA GLU A 985 4.47 -5.95 -28.79
C GLU A 985 3.90 -7.37 -28.82
N GLN A 986 4.68 -8.35 -28.36
CA GLN A 986 4.26 -9.74 -28.20
C GLN A 986 3.16 -9.92 -27.16
N ASN A 987 3.13 -9.04 -26.14
CA ASN A 987 2.20 -9.11 -25.00
C ASN A 987 1.03 -8.11 -25.09
N GLU A 988 0.88 -7.40 -26.22
CA GLU A 988 -0.13 -6.37 -26.42
C GLU A 988 -1.56 -6.82 -26.01
N ASP A 989 -2.20 -6.04 -25.14
CA ASP A 989 -3.53 -6.27 -24.54
C ASP A 989 -3.73 -7.65 -23.88
N ASN A 990 -2.67 -8.42 -23.62
CA ASN A 990 -2.76 -9.62 -22.80
C ASN A 990 -2.73 -9.26 -21.31
N VAL A 991 -2.98 -10.24 -20.43
CA VAL A 991 -3.04 -10.02 -18.97
C VAL A 991 -1.78 -9.38 -18.37
N LEU A 992 -0.61 -9.60 -18.96
CA LEU A 992 0.67 -9.10 -18.49
C LEU A 992 0.90 -7.64 -18.87
N ALA A 993 0.53 -7.24 -20.09
CA ALA A 993 0.51 -5.83 -20.49
C ALA A 993 -0.52 -5.05 -19.66
N ARG A 994 -1.75 -5.56 -19.57
CA ARG A 994 -2.83 -4.89 -18.83
C ARG A 994 -2.48 -4.66 -17.37
N MET A 995 -1.75 -5.57 -16.71
CA MET A 995 -1.24 -5.38 -15.34
C MET A 995 -0.27 -4.19 -15.23
N LEU A 996 0.58 -3.96 -16.23
CA LEU A 996 1.48 -2.81 -16.26
C LEU A 996 0.72 -1.50 -16.49
N ASP A 997 -0.37 -1.51 -17.26
CA ASP A 997 -1.19 -0.33 -17.56
C ASP A 997 -1.94 0.23 -16.33
N HIS A 998 -2.14 -0.57 -15.27
CA HIS A 998 -2.76 -0.14 -14.01
C HIS A 998 -1.89 -0.38 -12.77
N LYS A 999 -0.55 -0.42 -12.95
CA LYS A 999 0.40 -0.68 -11.85
C LYS A 999 0.27 0.30 -10.68
N GLU A 1000 -0.04 1.56 -10.94
CA GLU A 1000 -0.24 2.60 -9.91
C GLU A 1000 -1.42 2.25 -8.98
N ALA A 1001 -2.47 1.59 -9.50
CA ALA A 1001 -3.58 1.10 -8.69
C ALA A 1001 -3.12 -0.03 -7.77
N ILE A 1002 -2.39 -1.01 -8.30
CA ILE A 1002 -1.87 -2.15 -7.51
C ILE A 1002 -0.95 -1.65 -6.38
N ILE A 1003 0.00 -0.76 -6.70
CA ILE A 1003 0.96 -0.20 -5.75
C ILE A 1003 0.26 0.65 -4.67
N SER A 1004 -0.74 1.45 -5.04
CA SER A 1004 -1.46 2.29 -4.07
C SER A 1004 -2.37 1.49 -3.13
N HIS A 1005 -3.02 0.43 -3.61
CA HIS A 1005 -3.82 -0.46 -2.75
C HIS A 1005 -2.95 -1.27 -1.78
N LEU A 1006 -1.79 -1.78 -2.22
CA LEU A 1006 -0.82 -2.42 -1.32
C LEU A 1006 -0.27 -1.42 -0.29
N SER A 1007 0.03 -0.18 -0.70
CA SER A 1007 0.46 0.88 0.22
C SER A 1007 -0.60 1.24 1.25
N TRP A 1008 -1.88 1.29 0.86
CA TRP A 1008 -2.98 1.50 1.79
C TRP A 1008 -3.12 0.32 2.78
N ALA A 1009 -3.03 -0.93 2.30
CA ALA A 1009 -3.13 -2.12 3.16
C ALA A 1009 -1.99 -2.17 4.19
N SER A 1010 -0.75 -1.91 3.78
CA SER A 1010 0.40 -1.80 4.70
C SER A 1010 0.20 -0.70 5.75
N LEU A 1011 -0.24 0.49 5.35
CA LEU A 1011 -0.48 1.60 6.30
C LEU A 1011 -1.63 1.28 7.27
N PHE A 1012 -2.74 0.74 6.75
CA PHE A 1012 -3.89 0.32 7.56
C PHE A 1012 -3.49 -0.72 8.61
N LEU A 1013 -2.81 -1.80 8.20
CA LEU A 1013 -2.31 -2.82 9.13
C LEU A 1013 -1.29 -2.24 10.11
N GLY A 1014 -0.42 -1.33 9.66
CA GLY A 1014 0.61 -0.68 10.47
C GLY A 1014 0.00 0.08 11.64
N PHE A 1015 -0.88 1.04 11.36
CA PHE A 1015 -1.45 1.91 12.40
C PHE A 1015 -2.34 1.15 13.38
N HIS A 1016 -3.17 0.20 12.92
CA HIS A 1016 -4.04 -0.55 13.83
C HIS A 1016 -3.27 -1.57 14.66
N THR A 1017 -2.30 -2.30 14.10
CA THR A 1017 -1.53 -3.30 14.86
C THR A 1017 -0.63 -2.60 15.89
N LEU A 1018 0.16 -1.60 15.47
CA LEU A 1018 1.04 -0.87 16.39
C LEU A 1018 0.25 -0.06 17.42
N GLY A 1019 -0.85 0.57 17.02
CA GLY A 1019 -1.73 1.31 17.92
C GLY A 1019 -2.34 0.43 19.02
N LEU A 1020 -2.74 -0.81 18.68
CA LEU A 1020 -3.24 -1.78 19.67
C LEU A 1020 -2.15 -2.27 20.62
N TYR A 1021 -0.93 -2.52 20.14
CA TYR A 1021 0.20 -2.84 21.02
C TYR A 1021 0.50 -1.68 21.99
N VAL A 1022 0.67 -0.45 21.48
CA VAL A 1022 0.95 0.74 22.30
C VAL A 1022 -0.16 1.02 23.31
N HIS A 1023 -1.45 0.91 22.91
CA HIS A 1023 -2.57 1.02 23.85
C HIS A 1023 -2.48 -0.03 24.95
N ASN A 1024 -2.25 -1.30 24.59
CA ASN A 1024 -2.19 -2.40 25.53
C ASN A 1024 -1.00 -2.31 26.50
N ASP A 1025 0.15 -1.78 26.06
CA ASP A 1025 1.31 -1.51 26.90
C ASP A 1025 1.07 -0.31 27.85
N VAL A 1026 0.43 0.77 27.39
CA VAL A 1026 0.08 1.92 28.24
C VAL A 1026 -0.96 1.54 29.30
N MET A 1027 -1.96 0.72 28.96
CA MET A 1027 -2.92 0.20 29.94
C MET A 1027 -2.28 -0.71 31.00
N LEU A 1028 -1.25 -1.48 30.62
CA LEU A 1028 -0.42 -2.24 31.58
C LEU A 1028 0.43 -1.32 32.47
N ALA A 1029 1.08 -0.31 31.89
CA ALA A 1029 1.91 0.65 32.61
C ALA A 1029 1.12 1.47 33.64
N PHE A 1030 -0.17 1.75 33.38
CA PHE A 1030 -1.09 2.37 34.34
C PHE A 1030 -1.72 1.39 35.35
N GLY A 1031 -1.37 0.10 35.29
CA GLY A 1031 -1.90 -0.91 36.21
C GLY A 1031 -3.37 -1.26 36.00
N THR A 1032 -3.90 -1.00 34.80
CA THR A 1032 -5.31 -1.25 34.42
C THR A 1032 -5.40 -2.24 33.24
N PRO A 1033 -4.94 -3.50 33.41
CA PRO A 1033 -4.96 -4.51 32.34
C PRO A 1033 -6.37 -4.81 31.81
N GLU A 1034 -7.41 -4.59 32.61
CA GLU A 1034 -8.81 -4.76 32.22
C GLU A 1034 -9.29 -3.78 31.12
N LYS A 1035 -8.48 -2.75 30.80
CA LYS A 1035 -8.73 -1.78 29.72
C LYS A 1035 -7.94 -2.07 28.44
N GLN A 1036 -7.20 -3.17 28.39
CA GLN A 1036 -6.60 -3.65 27.15
C GLN A 1036 -7.68 -3.98 26.12
N ILE A 1037 -7.39 -3.69 24.85
CA ILE A 1037 -8.22 -4.09 23.72
C ILE A 1037 -7.73 -5.47 23.29
N LEU A 1038 -8.41 -6.50 23.80
CA LEU A 1038 -8.15 -7.91 23.53
C LEU A 1038 -9.21 -8.41 22.53
N ILE A 1039 -8.78 -8.71 21.30
CA ILE A 1039 -9.66 -9.11 20.19
C ILE A 1039 -9.47 -10.61 19.92
N GLU A 1040 -10.53 -11.40 20.11
CA GLU A 1040 -10.50 -12.84 19.82
C GLU A 1040 -10.40 -13.13 18.31
N PRO A 1041 -9.54 -14.06 17.85
CA PRO A 1041 -9.43 -14.47 16.46
C PRO A 1041 -10.56 -15.41 16.03
N ILE A 1042 -11.81 -14.98 16.22
CA ILE A 1042 -13.06 -15.75 16.02
C ILE A 1042 -13.08 -16.50 14.68
N PHE A 1043 -12.64 -15.88 13.58
CA PHE A 1043 -12.60 -16.54 12.27
C PHE A 1043 -11.63 -17.73 12.22
N ALA A 1044 -10.51 -17.68 12.92
CA ALA A 1044 -9.54 -18.77 12.99
C ALA A 1044 -9.97 -19.84 14.00
N GLN A 1045 -10.59 -19.44 15.12
CA GLN A 1045 -11.20 -20.36 16.09
C GLN A 1045 -12.36 -21.15 15.45
N TRP A 1046 -13.18 -20.49 14.63
CA TRP A 1046 -14.21 -21.13 13.79
C TRP A 1046 -13.60 -22.12 12.81
N VAL A 1047 -12.46 -21.81 12.18
CA VAL A 1047 -11.73 -22.77 11.33
C VAL A 1047 -11.23 -23.97 12.14
N GLN A 1048 -10.76 -23.80 13.38
CA GLN A 1048 -10.40 -24.94 14.24
C GLN A 1048 -11.61 -25.83 14.57
N SER A 1049 -12.76 -25.25 14.90
CA SER A 1049 -14.00 -26.03 15.13
C SER A 1049 -14.58 -26.65 13.84
N ALA A 1050 -14.43 -26.00 12.68
CA ALA A 1050 -14.76 -26.60 11.40
C ALA A 1050 -13.93 -27.86 11.11
N HIS A 1051 -12.69 -27.92 11.61
CA HIS A 1051 -11.81 -29.09 11.61
C HIS A 1051 -12.03 -30.06 12.78
N GLY A 1052 -13.01 -29.82 13.67
CA GLY A 1052 -13.38 -30.78 14.73
C GLY A 1052 -12.87 -30.45 16.14
N LYS A 1053 -12.23 -29.30 16.35
CA LYS A 1053 -11.84 -28.86 17.69
C LYS A 1053 -13.04 -28.33 18.47
N THR A 1054 -13.43 -29.01 19.54
CA THR A 1054 -14.69 -28.74 20.27
C THR A 1054 -14.56 -27.63 21.32
N SER A 1055 -13.33 -27.25 21.71
CA SER A 1055 -13.05 -26.33 22.82
C SER A 1055 -13.66 -24.93 22.70
N TYR A 1056 -14.06 -24.51 21.49
CA TYR A 1056 -14.68 -23.20 21.23
C TYR A 1056 -16.22 -23.23 21.14
N GLY A 1057 -16.84 -24.41 21.14
CA GLY A 1057 -18.30 -24.54 21.19
C GLY A 1057 -19.09 -24.12 19.93
N PHE A 1058 -18.45 -23.93 18.77
CA PHE A 1058 -19.14 -23.48 17.55
C PHE A 1058 -20.08 -24.49 16.87
N ASP A 1059 -20.05 -25.78 17.24
CA ASP A 1059 -20.87 -26.88 16.71
C ASP A 1059 -21.05 -26.86 15.16
N VAL A 1060 -19.92 -26.89 14.45
CA VAL A 1060 -19.87 -26.65 12.99
C VAL A 1060 -19.00 -27.68 12.25
N LEU A 1061 -19.50 -28.14 11.10
CA LEU A 1061 -18.86 -29.10 10.20
C LEU A 1061 -18.36 -30.38 10.92
N LEU A 1062 -17.04 -30.50 11.20
CA LEU A 1062 -16.48 -31.69 11.86
C LEU A 1062 -16.56 -31.64 13.39
N SER A 1063 -16.85 -30.49 14.01
CA SER A 1063 -17.17 -30.45 15.46
C SER A 1063 -18.62 -30.85 15.75
N SER A 1064 -19.49 -30.87 14.71
CA SER A 1064 -20.88 -31.30 14.84
C SER A 1064 -21.04 -32.78 14.49
N THR A 1065 -21.36 -33.60 15.49
CA THR A 1065 -21.52 -35.06 15.35
C THR A 1065 -22.67 -35.47 14.42
N ASN A 1066 -23.62 -34.57 14.19
CA ASN A 1066 -24.74 -34.77 13.26
C ASN A 1066 -24.43 -34.27 11.83
N GLY A 1067 -23.31 -33.58 11.61
CA GLY A 1067 -22.98 -32.97 10.33
C GLY A 1067 -22.78 -33.98 9.19
N PRO A 1068 -23.12 -33.65 7.93
CA PRO A 1068 -22.82 -34.51 6.77
C PRO A 1068 -21.32 -34.80 6.61
N ALA A 1069 -20.47 -33.79 6.86
CA ALA A 1069 -19.02 -33.92 6.82
C ALA A 1069 -18.49 -34.90 7.87
N PHE A 1070 -19.00 -34.82 9.11
CA PHE A 1070 -18.68 -35.77 10.18
C PHE A 1070 -19.10 -37.19 9.78
N ASN A 1071 -20.34 -37.35 9.30
CA ASN A 1071 -20.88 -38.66 8.95
C ASN A 1071 -20.17 -39.33 7.77
N ALA A 1072 -19.60 -38.57 6.83
CA ALA A 1072 -18.79 -39.11 5.74
C ALA A 1072 -17.42 -39.64 6.21
N GLY A 1073 -16.80 -39.02 7.22
CA GLY A 1073 -15.46 -39.41 7.72
C GLY A 1073 -15.46 -40.44 8.86
N ARG A 1074 -16.58 -40.59 9.58
CA ARG A 1074 -16.67 -41.24 10.91
C ARG A 1074 -16.15 -42.68 11.03
N SER A 1075 -16.01 -43.42 9.93
CA SER A 1075 -15.57 -44.83 9.91
C SER A 1075 -14.26 -45.05 9.15
N ILE A 1076 -13.50 -43.98 8.90
CA ILE A 1076 -12.22 -44.02 8.19
C ILE A 1076 -11.18 -43.24 9.02
N TRP A 1077 -10.84 -42.00 8.62
CA TRP A 1077 -9.77 -41.19 9.21
C TRP A 1077 -10.23 -40.27 10.36
N LEU A 1078 -11.54 -39.99 10.43
CA LEU A 1078 -12.06 -38.96 11.32
C LEU A 1078 -11.89 -39.30 12.81
N PRO A 1079 -12.02 -40.55 13.30
CA PRO A 1079 -11.80 -40.87 14.71
C PRO A 1079 -10.37 -40.57 15.18
N GLY A 1080 -9.36 -40.96 14.40
CA GLY A 1080 -7.95 -40.67 14.73
C GLY A 1080 -7.64 -39.19 14.68
N TRP A 1081 -8.18 -38.47 13.69
CA TRP A 1081 -8.08 -37.03 13.58
C TRP A 1081 -8.74 -36.27 14.74
N LEU A 1082 -9.98 -36.63 15.11
CA LEU A 1082 -10.72 -35.98 16.20
C LEU A 1082 -10.07 -36.20 17.56
N ASN A 1083 -9.41 -37.34 17.77
CA ASN A 1083 -8.57 -37.58 18.93
C ASN A 1083 -7.38 -36.59 18.93
N ALA A 1084 -6.59 -36.56 17.86
CA ALA A 1084 -5.40 -35.71 17.77
C ALA A 1084 -5.69 -34.19 17.88
N VAL A 1085 -6.77 -33.68 17.27
CA VAL A 1085 -7.09 -32.25 17.24
C VAL A 1085 -7.72 -31.71 18.54
N ASN A 1086 -8.17 -32.60 19.44
CA ASN A 1086 -8.70 -32.23 20.76
C ASN A 1086 -7.74 -32.59 21.91
N GLU A 1087 -6.63 -33.26 21.61
CA GLU A 1087 -5.57 -33.60 22.56
C GLU A 1087 -4.62 -32.40 22.74
N ASN A 1088 -4.51 -31.87 23.97
CA ASN A 1088 -3.76 -30.63 24.25
C ASN A 1088 -2.24 -30.82 24.42
N SER A 1089 -1.74 -32.06 24.40
CA SER A 1089 -0.31 -32.38 24.51
C SER A 1089 0.46 -32.34 23.17
N ASN A 1090 -0.17 -31.90 22.07
CA ASN A 1090 0.45 -31.82 20.75
C ASN A 1090 0.17 -30.49 20.02
N SER A 1091 0.83 -30.29 18.87
CA SER A 1091 0.83 -29.02 18.12
C SER A 1091 -0.22 -28.89 17.01
N LEU A 1092 -1.13 -29.86 16.85
CA LEU A 1092 -2.17 -29.84 15.83
C LEU A 1092 -3.29 -28.85 16.21
N PHE A 1093 -3.36 -27.73 15.50
CA PHE A 1093 -4.30 -26.63 15.79
C PHE A 1093 -4.26 -26.19 17.27
N LEU A 1094 -3.08 -25.72 17.72
CA LEU A 1094 -2.90 -25.07 19.02
C LEU A 1094 -4.00 -24.04 19.33
N THR A 1095 -4.41 -23.97 20.59
CA THR A 1095 -5.49 -23.06 21.04
C THR A 1095 -5.02 -21.61 20.96
N ILE A 1096 -5.68 -20.83 20.12
CA ILE A 1096 -5.36 -19.41 19.84
C ILE A 1096 -6.34 -18.44 20.52
N GLY A 1097 -5.84 -17.24 20.86
CA GLY A 1097 -6.56 -16.14 21.48
C GLY A 1097 -6.04 -14.74 21.07
N PRO A 1098 -6.20 -13.70 21.91
CA PRO A 1098 -5.93 -12.31 21.52
C PRO A 1098 -4.46 -11.96 21.23
N GLY A 1099 -3.52 -12.67 21.86
CA GLY A 1099 -2.09 -12.53 21.54
C GLY A 1099 -1.79 -13.01 20.11
N ASP A 1100 -2.39 -14.15 19.72
CA ASP A 1100 -2.29 -14.69 18.36
C ASP A 1100 -2.91 -13.74 17.34
N PHE A 1101 -4.06 -13.14 17.66
CA PHE A 1101 -4.70 -12.14 16.80
C PHE A 1101 -3.73 -11.00 16.44
N LEU A 1102 -3.07 -10.39 17.44
CA LEU A 1102 -2.17 -9.26 17.22
C LEU A 1102 -0.92 -9.66 16.42
N VAL A 1103 -0.27 -10.78 16.75
CA VAL A 1103 0.94 -11.21 16.02
C VAL A 1103 0.61 -11.65 14.58
N HIS A 1104 -0.56 -12.24 14.32
CA HIS A 1104 -0.98 -12.53 12.94
C HIS A 1104 -1.22 -11.25 12.11
N HIS A 1105 -1.68 -10.16 12.73
CA HIS A 1105 -1.78 -8.86 12.05
C HIS A 1105 -0.40 -8.21 11.84
N ALA A 1106 0.55 -8.40 12.75
CA ALA A 1106 1.95 -8.00 12.54
C ALA A 1106 2.64 -8.80 11.41
N ILE A 1107 2.38 -10.11 11.32
CA ILE A 1107 2.83 -10.96 10.21
C ILE A 1107 2.17 -10.50 8.89
N ALA A 1108 0.87 -10.20 8.89
CA ALA A 1108 0.18 -9.66 7.73
C ALA A 1108 0.77 -8.31 7.27
N LEU A 1109 1.07 -7.41 8.21
CA LEU A 1109 1.77 -6.14 7.95
C LEU A 1109 3.12 -6.37 7.27
N GLY A 1110 3.95 -7.28 7.81
CA GLY A 1110 5.24 -7.65 7.24
C GLY A 1110 5.09 -8.17 5.80
N LEU A 1111 4.21 -9.15 5.59
CA LEU A 1111 3.97 -9.75 4.27
C LEU A 1111 3.45 -8.75 3.23
N HIS A 1112 2.48 -7.89 3.59
CA HIS A 1112 1.96 -6.87 2.67
C HIS A 1112 3.03 -5.82 2.33
N THR A 1113 3.85 -5.41 3.30
CA THR A 1113 4.89 -4.39 3.10
C THR A 1113 6.08 -4.94 2.30
N THR A 1114 6.51 -6.17 2.56
CA THR A 1114 7.49 -6.86 1.71
C THR A 1114 6.96 -7.05 0.30
N THR A 1115 5.69 -7.44 0.14
CA THR A 1115 5.05 -7.56 -1.18
C THR A 1115 4.98 -6.21 -1.90
N LEU A 1116 4.61 -5.13 -1.22
CA LEU A 1116 4.61 -3.76 -1.76
C LEU A 1116 5.99 -3.37 -2.30
N ILE A 1117 7.05 -3.58 -1.52
CA ILE A 1117 8.44 -3.24 -1.92
C ILE A 1117 8.84 -4.04 -3.17
N LEU A 1118 8.61 -5.35 -3.17
CA LEU A 1118 8.99 -6.25 -4.25
C LEU A 1118 8.17 -6.02 -5.54
N VAL A 1119 6.85 -5.89 -5.43
CA VAL A 1119 5.94 -5.62 -6.56
C VAL A 1119 6.23 -4.25 -7.16
N LYS A 1120 6.37 -3.20 -6.34
CA LYS A 1120 6.77 -1.86 -6.81
C LYS A 1120 8.13 -1.90 -7.52
N GLY A 1121 9.10 -2.62 -6.95
CA GLY A 1121 10.42 -2.83 -7.55
C GLY A 1121 10.34 -3.43 -8.97
N ALA A 1122 9.49 -4.43 -9.17
CA ALA A 1122 9.27 -5.06 -10.48
C ALA A 1122 8.49 -4.17 -11.46
N LEU A 1123 7.37 -3.56 -11.04
CA LEU A 1123 6.49 -2.78 -11.93
C LEU A 1123 7.09 -1.41 -12.33
N ASP A 1124 7.99 -0.84 -11.51
CA ASP A 1124 8.79 0.34 -11.86
C ASP A 1124 10.16 0.00 -12.47
N ALA A 1125 10.48 -1.27 -12.70
CA ALA A 1125 11.80 -1.70 -13.21
C ALA A 1125 12.12 -1.15 -14.61
N ARG A 1126 11.12 -1.02 -15.48
CA ARG A 1126 11.29 -0.48 -16.85
C ARG A 1126 11.34 1.05 -16.90
N GLY A 1127 10.67 1.71 -15.96
CA GLY A 1127 10.56 3.17 -15.90
C GLY A 1127 9.49 3.64 -14.90
N SER A 1128 9.67 4.84 -14.37
CA SER A 1128 8.71 5.54 -13.49
C SER A 1128 8.67 7.03 -13.84
N LYS A 1129 7.76 7.82 -13.25
CA LYS A 1129 7.65 9.26 -13.52
C LYS A 1129 8.94 10.05 -13.22
N LEU A 1130 9.75 9.59 -12.25
CA LEU A 1130 11.05 10.18 -11.91
C LEU A 1130 12.15 9.80 -12.92
N MET A 1131 12.06 8.62 -13.54
CA MET A 1131 13.04 8.11 -14.50
C MET A 1131 12.34 7.22 -15.54
N PRO A 1132 11.81 7.81 -16.64
CA PRO A 1132 11.00 7.08 -17.61
C PRO A 1132 11.78 6.04 -18.43
N ASP A 1133 13.10 6.20 -18.54
CA ASP A 1133 13.97 5.39 -19.40
C ASP A 1133 14.81 4.36 -18.63
N LYS A 1134 14.45 4.05 -17.37
CA LYS A 1134 15.19 3.16 -16.46
C LYS A 1134 15.70 1.87 -17.10
N LYS A 1135 14.91 1.23 -17.99
CA LYS A 1135 15.29 0.04 -18.77
C LYS A 1135 16.59 0.18 -19.60
N ARG A 1136 17.06 1.40 -19.88
CA ARG A 1136 18.31 1.67 -20.61
C ARG A 1136 19.56 1.65 -19.73
N ILE A 1137 19.41 1.75 -18.40
CA ILE A 1137 20.52 1.59 -17.47
C ILE A 1137 20.56 0.14 -17.02
N SER A 1138 21.77 -0.44 -17.00
CA SER A 1138 22.01 -1.84 -16.60
C SER A 1138 21.37 -2.17 -15.23
N VAL A 1139 20.86 -3.41 -15.12
CA VAL A 1139 20.14 -4.00 -13.98
C VAL A 1139 20.70 -3.60 -12.60
N ILE A 1140 22.02 -3.46 -12.53
CA ILE A 1140 22.82 -2.99 -11.38
C ILE A 1140 22.24 -1.71 -10.71
N VAL A 1141 21.56 -0.82 -11.44
CA VAL A 1141 21.01 0.44 -10.89
C VAL A 1141 19.53 0.34 -10.47
N SER A 1142 18.73 -0.58 -11.03
CA SER A 1142 17.29 -0.64 -10.72
C SER A 1142 16.98 -1.05 -9.27
N LEU A 1143 17.90 -1.77 -8.61
CA LEU A 1143 17.83 -2.16 -7.20
C LEU A 1143 18.26 -1.05 -6.21
N VAL A 1144 18.64 0.15 -6.68
CA VAL A 1144 19.29 1.19 -5.86
C VAL A 1144 18.31 2.14 -5.15
N MET A 1145 16.99 1.99 -5.36
CA MET A 1145 15.96 2.93 -4.88
C MET A 1145 15.04 2.42 -3.74
N ALA A 1146 15.44 1.38 -3.01
CA ALA A 1146 14.97 1.16 -1.64
C ALA A 1146 16.02 1.68 -0.63
N ARG A 1147 15.57 2.36 0.43
CA ARG A 1147 16.40 2.85 1.54
C ARG A 1147 15.51 3.06 2.77
N ASP A 1148 15.45 2.04 3.61
CA ASP A 1148 14.89 2.08 4.97
C ASP A 1148 15.87 1.37 5.93
N GLU A 1149 15.60 1.37 7.23
CA GLU A 1149 16.64 1.36 8.29
C GLU A 1149 16.93 0.00 8.96
N VAL A 1150 17.96 0.01 9.84
CA VAL A 1150 18.20 -0.80 11.07
C VAL A 1150 19.66 -1.30 11.24
N ASP A 1151 20.40 -0.59 12.10
CA ASP A 1151 21.39 -1.00 13.13
C ASP A 1151 22.60 -1.93 12.90
N GLY A 1152 23.50 -1.88 13.89
CA GLY A 1152 24.68 -2.73 14.03
C GLY A 1152 25.87 -2.25 13.20
N LEU A 1153 26.38 -3.12 12.32
CA LEU A 1153 27.48 -2.80 11.39
C LEU A 1153 27.05 -1.87 10.22
N LEU A 1154 25.75 -1.56 10.11
CA LEU A 1154 25.16 -0.81 8.99
C LEU A 1154 25.80 0.59 8.77
N PHE A 1155 26.22 1.24 9.86
CA PHE A 1155 26.71 2.63 9.86
C PHE A 1155 27.88 2.88 8.92
N ILE A 1156 28.81 1.93 8.76
CA ILE A 1156 29.97 2.11 7.87
C ILE A 1156 29.58 1.87 6.40
N GLY A 1157 28.79 0.83 6.11
CA GLY A 1157 28.47 0.41 4.73
C GLY A 1157 27.37 1.23 4.03
N ILE A 1158 26.41 1.76 4.78
CA ILE A 1158 25.25 2.51 4.25
C ILE A 1158 25.18 3.94 4.82
N GLY A 1159 25.69 4.17 6.04
CA GLY A 1159 25.79 5.51 6.62
C GLY A 1159 26.92 6.35 6.02
N SER A 1160 28.11 5.76 5.81
CA SER A 1160 29.19 6.45 5.11
C SER A 1160 28.97 6.42 3.59
N THR A 1161 29.15 7.56 2.92
CA THR A 1161 29.10 7.59 1.46
C THR A 1161 30.38 7.02 0.87
N SER A 1162 30.27 6.30 -0.26
CA SER A 1162 31.43 5.75 -1.01
C SER A 1162 32.52 6.79 -1.30
N ARG A 1163 32.16 8.08 -1.35
CA ARG A 1163 33.08 9.22 -1.43
C ARG A 1163 34.04 9.33 -0.25
N TYR A 1164 33.56 9.23 1.00
CA TYR A 1164 34.41 9.31 2.19
C TYR A 1164 35.42 8.16 2.23
N GLY A 1165 34.95 6.93 1.98
CA GLY A 1165 35.83 5.76 1.88
C GLY A 1165 36.87 5.89 0.76
N LYS A 1166 36.52 6.56 -0.36
CA LYS A 1166 37.47 6.87 -1.44
C LYS A 1166 38.54 7.88 -0.99
N GLU A 1167 38.14 9.02 -0.43
CA GLU A 1167 39.04 10.09 0.00
C GLU A 1167 40.03 9.61 1.09
N LEU A 1168 39.57 8.71 1.97
CA LEU A 1168 40.42 8.00 2.94
C LEU A 1168 41.42 7.04 2.26
N ILE A 1169 40.97 6.23 1.29
CA ILE A 1169 41.85 5.30 0.55
C ILE A 1169 42.89 6.06 -0.30
N GLU A 1170 42.54 7.20 -0.89
CA GLU A 1170 43.50 8.07 -1.59
C GLU A 1170 44.58 8.61 -0.63
N THR A 1171 44.21 8.94 0.61
CA THR A 1171 45.15 9.35 1.67
C THR A 1171 46.06 8.20 2.11
N LEU A 1172 45.53 6.98 2.27
CA LEU A 1172 46.31 5.79 2.61
C LEU A 1172 47.26 5.35 1.48
N ALA A 1173 46.83 5.48 0.22
CA ALA A 1173 47.67 5.22 -0.94
C ALA A 1173 48.84 6.20 -1.03
N TRP A 1174 48.59 7.49 -0.78
CA TRP A 1174 49.65 8.50 -0.66
C TRP A 1174 50.63 8.18 0.46
N ALA A 1175 50.13 7.76 1.64
CA ALA A 1175 51.00 7.39 2.76
C ALA A 1175 51.90 6.19 2.40
N HIS A 1176 51.33 5.13 1.80
CA HIS A 1176 52.09 3.94 1.37
C HIS A 1176 53.19 4.27 0.36
N GLU A 1177 52.91 5.12 -0.64
CA GLU A 1177 53.93 5.55 -1.62
C GLU A 1177 55.03 6.44 -1.00
N ARG A 1178 54.74 7.12 0.12
CA ARG A 1178 55.67 8.03 0.80
C ARG A 1178 56.46 7.39 1.95
N THR A 1179 55.97 6.30 2.54
CA THR A 1179 56.68 5.57 3.59
C THR A 1179 57.88 4.80 3.01
N PRO A 1180 59.12 5.07 3.48
CA PRO A 1180 60.31 4.32 3.07
C PRO A 1180 60.17 2.83 3.40
N LEU A 1181 60.84 1.97 2.63
CA LEU A 1181 60.73 0.50 2.65
C LEU A 1181 59.36 -0.02 2.17
N ALA A 1182 58.24 0.53 2.64
CA ALA A 1182 56.91 0.16 2.18
C ALA A 1182 56.70 0.46 0.69
N ASN A 1183 57.23 1.59 0.20
CA ASN A 1183 57.17 2.02 -1.20
C ASN A 1183 57.94 1.13 -2.20
N LEU A 1184 58.73 0.16 -1.72
CA LEU A 1184 59.32 -0.91 -2.53
C LEU A 1184 58.26 -1.95 -2.95
N ILE A 1185 57.22 -2.12 -2.13
CA ILE A 1185 56.08 -3.02 -2.39
C ILE A 1185 54.99 -2.22 -3.11
N ARG A 1186 54.55 -2.69 -4.28
CA ARG A 1186 53.51 -2.02 -5.08
C ARG A 1186 52.32 -2.94 -5.31
N TRP A 1187 51.11 -2.39 -5.25
CA TRP A 1187 49.88 -3.11 -5.57
C TRP A 1187 49.77 -3.44 -7.07
N ARG A 1188 49.19 -4.60 -7.40
CA ARG A 1188 48.95 -5.05 -8.79
C ARG A 1188 47.69 -4.42 -9.41
N ASP A 1189 46.68 -4.20 -8.58
CA ASP A 1189 45.43 -3.52 -8.91
C ASP A 1189 45.30 -2.31 -7.98
N LYS A 1190 44.93 -1.13 -8.50
CA LYS A 1190 44.83 0.09 -7.69
C LYS A 1190 43.74 -0.05 -6.62
N PRO A 1191 44.02 0.22 -5.34
CA PRO A 1191 43.01 0.17 -4.29
C PRO A 1191 41.96 1.25 -4.51
N VAL A 1192 40.69 0.86 -4.48
CA VAL A 1192 39.53 1.76 -4.53
C VAL A 1192 38.47 1.30 -3.53
N ALA A 1193 37.62 2.24 -3.09
CA ALA A 1193 36.44 1.92 -2.29
C ALA A 1193 35.47 1.01 -3.05
N LEU A 1194 34.63 0.27 -2.32
CA LEU A 1194 33.51 -0.47 -2.91
C LEU A 1194 32.57 0.50 -3.65
N SER A 1195 32.07 0.07 -4.80
CA SER A 1195 31.01 0.81 -5.49
C SER A 1195 29.72 0.82 -4.66
N ILE A 1196 28.82 1.77 -4.91
CA ILE A 1196 27.57 1.95 -4.14
C ILE A 1196 26.74 0.65 -4.05
N VAL A 1197 26.68 -0.13 -5.13
CA VAL A 1197 25.94 -1.40 -5.18
C VAL A 1197 26.67 -2.50 -4.41
N GLN A 1198 27.99 -2.57 -4.51
CA GLN A 1198 28.80 -3.52 -3.72
C GLN A 1198 28.75 -3.22 -2.23
N ALA A 1199 28.82 -1.95 -1.82
CA ALA A 1199 28.71 -1.54 -0.42
C ALA A 1199 27.36 -1.95 0.18
N ARG A 1200 26.26 -1.77 -0.57
CA ARG A 1200 24.92 -2.23 -0.19
C ARG A 1200 24.82 -3.75 -0.13
N LEU A 1201 25.31 -4.48 -1.13
CA LEU A 1201 25.28 -5.95 -1.16
C LEU A 1201 26.11 -6.57 -0.02
N VAL A 1202 27.31 -6.05 0.22
CA VAL A 1202 28.18 -6.49 1.32
C VAL A 1202 27.56 -6.13 2.67
N GLY A 1203 26.96 -4.94 2.83
CA GLY A 1203 26.23 -4.54 4.03
C GLY A 1203 25.02 -5.45 4.31
N LEU A 1204 24.19 -5.72 3.30
CA LEU A 1204 23.04 -6.62 3.39
C LEU A 1204 23.47 -8.06 3.71
N ALA A 1205 24.59 -8.53 3.15
CA ALA A 1205 25.14 -9.85 3.46
C ALA A 1205 25.57 -9.93 4.93
N HIS A 1206 26.30 -8.94 5.46
CA HIS A 1206 26.69 -8.91 6.88
C HIS A 1206 25.47 -8.79 7.81
N PHE A 1207 24.48 -7.96 7.45
CA PHE A 1207 23.23 -7.85 8.19
C PHE A 1207 22.49 -9.19 8.24
N SER A 1208 22.27 -9.83 7.08
CA SER A 1208 21.55 -11.10 6.98
C SER A 1208 22.25 -12.22 7.75
N VAL A 1209 23.57 -12.35 7.58
CA VAL A 1209 24.40 -13.36 8.26
C VAL A 1209 24.42 -13.12 9.78
N GLY A 1210 24.58 -11.87 10.22
CA GLY A 1210 24.54 -11.51 11.64
C GLY A 1210 23.19 -11.81 12.27
N TYR A 1211 22.09 -11.35 11.65
CA TYR A 1211 20.72 -11.57 12.13
C TYR A 1211 20.39 -13.06 12.27
N ILE A 1212 20.71 -13.86 11.25
CA ILE A 1212 20.49 -15.32 11.26
C ILE A 1212 21.33 -16.00 12.35
N PHE A 1213 22.62 -15.69 12.50
CA PHE A 1213 23.46 -16.31 13.53
C PHE A 1213 23.08 -15.87 14.95
N THR A 1214 22.73 -14.61 15.17
CA THR A 1214 22.21 -14.14 16.47
C THR A 1214 20.92 -14.88 16.85
N TYR A 1215 19.96 -15.00 15.92
CA TYR A 1215 18.71 -15.70 16.19
C TYR A 1215 18.91 -17.21 16.36
N ALA A 1216 19.73 -17.85 15.52
CA ALA A 1216 20.00 -19.28 15.62
C ALA A 1216 20.73 -19.66 16.93
N ALA A 1217 21.71 -18.86 17.35
CA ALA A 1217 22.39 -19.05 18.63
C ALA A 1217 21.44 -18.89 19.82
N PHE A 1218 20.59 -17.85 19.81
CA PHE A 1218 19.55 -17.64 20.82
C PHE A 1218 18.55 -18.80 20.87
N LEU A 1219 17.99 -19.18 19.72
CA LEU A 1219 16.95 -20.22 19.60
C LEU A 1219 17.44 -21.57 20.11
N ILE A 1220 18.62 -22.01 19.65
CA ILE A 1220 19.21 -23.29 20.05
C ILE A 1220 19.55 -23.25 21.55
N ALA A 1221 20.31 -22.24 22.01
CA ALA A 1221 20.79 -22.21 23.39
C ALA A 1221 19.66 -22.02 24.43
N SER A 1222 18.62 -21.24 24.13
CA SER A 1222 17.47 -21.07 25.03
C SER A 1222 16.59 -22.32 25.11
N THR A 1223 16.41 -23.03 24.00
CA THR A 1223 15.60 -24.27 23.96
C THR A 1223 16.38 -25.43 24.59
N SER A 1224 17.63 -25.68 24.17
CA SER A 1224 18.46 -26.74 24.75
C SER A 1224 18.87 -26.45 26.20
N GLY A 1225 18.95 -25.17 26.60
CA GLY A 1225 19.21 -24.78 28.00
C GLY A 1225 18.05 -25.09 28.96
N LYS A 1226 16.86 -25.39 28.43
CA LYS A 1226 15.65 -25.74 29.22
C LYS A 1226 15.19 -27.19 29.01
N PHE A 1227 15.44 -27.77 27.84
CA PHE A 1227 14.91 -29.09 27.44
C PHE A 1227 15.97 -30.05 26.87
N GLY A 1228 17.24 -29.65 26.81
CA GLY A 1228 18.36 -30.37 26.15
C GLY A 1228 19.06 -31.42 27.00
#